data_AF-A0A950SBV1-F1
#
_entry.id   AF-A0A950SBV1-F1
#
_cell.length_a   1.000
_cell.length_b   1.000
_cell.length_c   1.000
_cell.angle_alpha   90.00
_cell.angle_beta   90.00
_cell.angle_gamma   90.00
#
_symmetry.space_group_name_H-M   'P 1'
#
loop_
_entity.id
_entity.type
_entity.pdbx_description
1 polymer ?
#
loop_
_entity_poly.entity_id
_entity_poly.type
_entity_poly.pdbx_seq_one_letter_code
_entity_poly.pdbx_strand_id
1 'polypeptide(L)'
;MKTLAITAALTLFAVSLFGAADLVTTLNPPNPHLRAGFATTVFFQVRNNGPDVAQAVTTSISLPVPYTCICDFGDIPAGQSRGGSISFTAPATDGPMTLTATASSQTPDPNADNSSASIVFDVSADPDVSIGLTAPFINDLSLPFAVSVFLGNASNTTAHDVEVTIDFPSDVAVKSLPAGCSSPFLGRVVCRLDSLPPTVNAPGPRLSLQFVAPPTAGIGSITFKGVVTEREHDFDPINNANTVQMLLYKTFYVDNTKNDGSGSLRAAILDANAQCRGDERCAIAFRIEQASPKPWKSIAITSPLPAVTAPLVRIDGGTQSAFFGDTNPDGPDVEIAGAGTPDGDGLVVNNCGAEVANLAVNGFGRNGISVAQTQEPRCATPGAFLHHLFVGTDPTGSIARPNARGIGTSFANGTNINTAGAAASINDSVISGNLHSGIFGLSGRLTIARNRIGVKAHADDPLPNGNAGVFIGAGGYGSDVGASLFNGSAAPDSDGNVIAYNGEMGVAVAAGVADVAIRNNHIWGNKLLGIDIGLDGPTQSSGGVSMPAITLAHYDPVAKQTVIEGDISGNSGSTFNSEVGLFANDAPDPTGLGEGQRPLGVVRIASNLNHFRLAVDGDLTGQFISATMTRIRYVGFAKPEGIDQLFLTQTSEFSPAIEVR
;
A
#
# COMPACT_ATOMS: atom_id res chain seq x y z
N MET A 1 60.67 -74.84 -58.35
CA MET A 1 60.15 -74.01 -57.24
C MET A 1 58.65 -73.92 -57.41
N LYS A 2 57.90 -74.46 -56.44
CA LYS A 2 56.48 -74.85 -56.61
C LYS A 2 55.56 -73.63 -56.71
N THR A 3 54.73 -73.66 -57.74
CA THR A 3 53.49 -72.91 -57.93
C THR A 3 52.46 -73.23 -56.86
N LEU A 4 51.84 -72.21 -56.27
CA LEU A 4 50.54 -72.33 -55.60
C LEU A 4 49.67 -71.14 -56.02
N ALA A 5 48.53 -71.46 -56.61
CA ALA A 5 47.40 -70.59 -56.84
C ALA A 5 46.59 -70.44 -55.54
N ILE A 6 46.08 -69.25 -55.24
CA ILE A 6 44.88 -69.09 -54.40
C ILE A 6 43.96 -68.08 -55.06
N THR A 7 42.75 -68.57 -55.28
CA THR A 7 41.59 -67.99 -55.93
C THR A 7 40.81 -67.09 -54.96
N ALA A 8 40.05 -66.15 -55.52
CA ALA A 8 39.25 -65.14 -54.85
C ALA A 8 38.17 -65.68 -53.88
N ALA A 9 37.85 -64.88 -52.86
CA ALA A 9 36.50 -64.73 -52.33
C ALA A 9 36.34 -63.30 -51.78
N LEU A 10 35.78 -62.43 -52.63
CA LEU A 10 35.29 -61.11 -52.27
C LEU A 10 33.99 -61.31 -51.47
N THR A 11 34.08 -61.39 -50.14
CA THR A 11 32.89 -61.29 -49.27
C THR A 11 32.48 -59.83 -49.18
N LEU A 12 31.54 -59.47 -50.05
CA LEU A 12 30.71 -58.29 -49.95
C LEU A 12 29.91 -58.37 -48.63
N PHE A 13 30.41 -57.80 -47.54
CA PHE A 13 29.51 -57.36 -46.48
C PHE A 13 28.81 -56.13 -47.02
N ALA A 14 27.60 -56.34 -47.55
CA ALA A 14 26.64 -55.26 -47.67
C ALA A 14 26.34 -54.79 -46.24
N VAL A 15 27.12 -53.81 -45.75
CA VAL A 15 26.59 -52.92 -44.72
C VAL A 15 25.49 -52.17 -45.43
N SER A 16 24.26 -52.58 -45.16
CA SER A 16 23.11 -51.85 -45.61
C SER A 16 23.21 -50.42 -45.07
N LEU A 17 23.58 -49.48 -45.93
CA LEU A 17 23.26 -48.06 -45.77
C LEU A 17 21.74 -47.91 -45.93
N PHE A 18 20.97 -48.44 -44.99
CA PHE A 18 19.63 -47.92 -44.75
C PHE A 18 19.79 -46.90 -43.63
N GLY A 19 19.44 -45.65 -43.91
CA GLY A 19 19.12 -44.71 -42.84
C GLY A 19 18.09 -45.37 -41.93
N ALA A 20 18.18 -45.11 -40.64
CA ALA A 20 17.24 -45.61 -39.65
C ALA A 20 16.97 -44.48 -38.65
N ALA A 21 15.86 -44.54 -37.93
CA ALA A 21 15.63 -43.63 -36.81
C ALA A 21 16.66 -43.92 -35.70
N ASP A 22 16.97 -42.95 -34.85
CA ASP A 22 17.80 -43.13 -33.65
C ASP A 22 17.19 -42.30 -32.53
N LEU A 23 16.34 -42.91 -31.72
CA LEU A 23 15.56 -42.25 -30.68
C LEU A 23 16.37 -42.15 -29.39
N VAL A 24 16.63 -40.93 -28.95
CA VAL A 24 17.24 -40.64 -27.65
C VAL A 24 16.18 -40.10 -26.69
N THR A 25 16.01 -40.76 -25.55
CA THR A 25 15.10 -40.29 -24.49
C THR A 25 15.90 -39.56 -23.40
N THR A 26 15.39 -38.43 -22.93
CA THR A 26 15.95 -37.70 -21.78
C THR A 26 14.86 -37.35 -20.77
N LEU A 27 15.14 -37.58 -19.49
CA LEU A 27 14.26 -37.21 -18.38
C LEU A 27 14.73 -35.89 -17.76
N ASN A 28 13.80 -34.99 -17.49
CA ASN A 28 14.01 -33.68 -16.88
C ASN A 28 13.09 -33.54 -15.64
N PRO A 29 13.44 -34.18 -14.51
CA PRO A 29 12.68 -34.04 -13.27
C PRO A 29 12.84 -32.61 -12.69
N PRO A 30 11.86 -32.13 -11.90
CA PRO A 30 12.03 -30.90 -11.14
C PRO A 30 12.98 -31.07 -9.93
N ASN A 31 12.90 -32.19 -9.22
CA ASN A 31 13.77 -32.55 -8.08
C ASN A 31 13.86 -34.10 -7.97
N PRO A 32 15.05 -34.70 -7.79
CA PRO A 32 15.18 -36.12 -7.49
C PRO A 32 14.69 -36.52 -6.08
N HIS A 33 14.52 -35.59 -5.14
CA HIS A 33 13.93 -35.83 -3.82
C HIS A 33 12.44 -35.46 -3.84
N LEU A 34 11.58 -36.40 -3.43
CA LEU A 34 10.12 -36.25 -3.47
C LEU A 34 9.51 -36.41 -2.08
N ARG A 35 8.56 -35.52 -1.76
CA ARG A 35 7.74 -35.66 -0.55
C ARG A 35 6.75 -36.82 -0.71
N ALA A 36 6.69 -37.69 0.30
CA ALA A 36 5.77 -38.81 0.30
C ALA A 36 4.30 -38.37 0.22
N GLY A 37 3.53 -38.98 -0.69
CA GLY A 37 2.12 -38.68 -0.89
C GLY A 37 1.80 -37.37 -1.65
N PHE A 38 2.80 -36.67 -2.19
CA PHE A 38 2.58 -35.47 -3.00
C PHE A 38 2.58 -35.76 -4.51
N ALA A 39 1.78 -34.99 -5.23
CA ALA A 39 1.76 -35.03 -6.69
C ALA A 39 3.02 -34.39 -7.26
N THR A 40 3.62 -35.03 -8.26
CA THR A 40 4.76 -34.51 -9.01
C THR A 40 4.56 -34.72 -10.50
N THR A 41 5.27 -33.95 -11.31
CA THR A 41 5.27 -34.08 -12.77
C THR A 41 6.70 -34.09 -13.29
N VAL A 42 7.04 -35.12 -14.05
CA VAL A 42 8.34 -35.30 -14.70
C VAL A 42 8.18 -35.01 -16.18
N PHE A 43 8.96 -34.08 -16.70
CA PHE A 43 9.03 -33.80 -18.12
C PHE A 43 10.08 -34.69 -18.77
N PHE A 44 9.85 -35.09 -20.01
CA PHE A 44 10.82 -35.85 -20.78
C PHE A 44 10.79 -35.45 -22.25
N GLN A 45 11.86 -35.75 -22.96
CA GLN A 45 11.96 -35.50 -24.39
C GLN A 45 12.44 -36.76 -25.11
N VAL A 46 11.91 -36.95 -26.32
CA VAL A 46 12.38 -37.96 -27.27
C VAL A 46 12.89 -37.22 -28.50
N ARG A 47 14.15 -37.42 -28.84
CA ARG A 47 14.81 -36.83 -30.01
C ARG A 47 15.16 -37.91 -31.02
N ASN A 48 14.88 -37.68 -32.29
CA ASN A 48 15.35 -38.55 -33.36
C ASN A 48 16.67 -37.99 -33.94
N ASN A 49 17.79 -38.61 -33.63
CA ASN A 49 19.12 -38.29 -34.16
C ASN A 49 19.42 -38.99 -35.49
N GLY A 50 18.57 -39.93 -35.88
CA GLY A 50 18.74 -40.72 -37.09
C GLY A 50 18.37 -39.91 -38.35
N PRO A 51 18.89 -40.31 -39.52
CA PRO A 51 18.57 -39.65 -40.79
C PRO A 51 17.12 -39.88 -41.27
N ASP A 52 16.41 -40.88 -40.75
CA ASP A 52 15.06 -41.26 -41.20
C ASP A 52 13.97 -40.82 -40.21
N VAL A 53 12.73 -40.66 -40.68
CA VAL A 53 11.58 -40.33 -39.82
C VAL A 53 11.27 -41.51 -38.90
N ALA A 54 11.18 -41.26 -37.60
CA ALA A 54 10.67 -42.23 -36.62
C ALA A 54 9.13 -42.20 -36.65
N GLN A 55 8.49 -43.26 -37.12
CA GLN A 55 7.05 -43.29 -37.31
C GLN A 55 6.30 -43.81 -36.09
N ALA A 56 5.16 -43.18 -35.78
CA ALA A 56 4.28 -43.56 -34.67
C ALA A 56 5.04 -43.77 -33.35
N VAL A 57 5.84 -42.78 -32.97
CA VAL A 57 6.65 -42.81 -31.75
C VAL A 57 5.73 -42.77 -30.53
N THR A 58 5.91 -43.76 -29.65
CA THR A 58 5.24 -43.82 -28.36
C THR A 58 6.25 -44.13 -27.26
N THR A 59 5.95 -43.71 -26.04
CA THR A 59 6.80 -43.99 -24.88
C THR A 59 6.07 -44.88 -23.89
N SER A 60 6.69 -46.01 -23.52
CA SER A 60 6.24 -46.84 -22.40
C SER A 60 6.91 -46.37 -21.11
N ILE A 61 6.12 -46.28 -20.04
CA ILE A 61 6.61 -45.88 -18.71
C ILE A 61 6.59 -47.08 -17.76
N SER A 62 7.69 -47.28 -17.05
CA SER A 62 7.78 -48.20 -15.91
C SER A 62 7.87 -47.38 -14.63
N LEU A 63 6.84 -47.51 -13.78
CA LEU A 63 6.71 -46.79 -12.52
C LEU A 63 5.92 -47.66 -11.52
N PRO A 64 6.32 -47.76 -10.25
CA PRO A 64 5.63 -48.62 -9.27
C PRO A 64 4.36 -47.98 -8.67
N VAL A 65 3.90 -46.85 -9.22
CA VAL A 65 2.67 -46.15 -8.80
C VAL A 65 1.81 -45.80 -10.01
N PRO A 66 0.49 -45.60 -9.83
CA PRO A 66 -0.38 -45.10 -10.90
C PRO A 66 0.10 -43.75 -11.43
N TYR A 67 0.05 -43.57 -12.74
CA TYR A 67 0.46 -42.34 -13.43
C TYR A 67 -0.45 -42.02 -14.60
N THR A 68 -0.42 -40.75 -15.01
CA THR A 68 -0.93 -40.28 -16.30
C THR A 68 0.24 -39.83 -17.16
N CYS A 69 0.25 -40.19 -18.45
CA CYS A 69 1.31 -39.77 -19.36
C CYS A 69 0.78 -39.16 -20.66
N ILE A 70 1.44 -38.10 -21.13
CA ILE A 70 1.40 -37.65 -22.52
C ILE A 70 2.58 -38.32 -23.25
N CYS A 71 2.32 -39.50 -23.81
CA CYS A 71 3.34 -40.44 -24.29
C CYS A 71 3.20 -40.81 -25.78
N ASP A 72 2.21 -40.29 -26.49
CA ASP A 72 2.03 -40.49 -27.94
C ASP A 72 2.51 -39.23 -28.67
N PHE A 73 3.48 -39.41 -29.58
CA PHE A 73 4.15 -38.31 -30.28
C PHE A 73 3.94 -38.33 -31.78
N GLY A 74 3.25 -39.34 -32.32
CA GLY A 74 3.17 -39.56 -33.76
C GLY A 74 4.56 -39.60 -34.39
N ASP A 75 4.72 -38.99 -35.57
CA ASP A 75 6.00 -39.04 -36.27
C ASP A 75 6.99 -37.98 -35.75
N ILE A 76 8.24 -38.40 -35.54
CA ILE A 76 9.36 -37.51 -35.18
C ILE A 76 10.35 -37.47 -36.35
N PRO A 77 10.37 -36.37 -37.14
CA PRO A 77 11.33 -36.22 -38.23
C PRO A 77 12.79 -36.21 -37.77
N ALA A 78 13.70 -36.50 -38.69
CA ALA A 78 15.14 -36.46 -38.45
C ALA A 78 15.58 -35.12 -37.82
N GLY A 79 16.36 -35.21 -36.73
CA GLY A 79 16.89 -34.08 -35.98
C GLY A 79 15.88 -33.35 -35.07
N GLN A 80 14.61 -33.76 -35.03
CA GLN A 80 13.57 -33.11 -34.22
C GLN A 80 13.37 -33.80 -32.87
N SER A 81 12.80 -33.05 -31.92
CA SER A 81 12.37 -33.56 -30.61
C SER A 81 10.86 -33.39 -30.41
N ARG A 82 10.28 -34.26 -29.58
CA ARG A 82 8.95 -34.10 -28.98
C ARG A 82 9.05 -34.25 -27.47
N GLY A 83 8.27 -33.46 -26.74
CA GLY A 83 8.24 -33.47 -25.28
C GLY A 83 6.95 -34.09 -24.76
N GLY A 84 7.06 -34.83 -23.66
CA GLY A 84 5.94 -35.41 -22.92
C GLY A 84 6.04 -35.09 -21.43
N SER A 85 5.00 -35.47 -20.70
CA SER A 85 4.94 -35.35 -19.24
C SER A 85 4.36 -36.60 -18.61
N ILE A 86 4.86 -36.92 -17.41
CA ILE A 86 4.40 -38.03 -16.57
C ILE A 86 4.01 -37.41 -15.23
N SER A 87 2.72 -37.49 -14.88
CA SER A 87 2.22 -37.01 -13.60
C SER A 87 1.80 -38.18 -12.72
N PHE A 88 2.22 -38.17 -11.46
CA PHE A 88 1.94 -39.23 -10.49
C PHE A 88 1.98 -38.67 -9.06
N THR A 89 1.44 -39.43 -8.11
CA THR A 89 1.60 -39.17 -6.67
C THR A 89 2.68 -40.08 -6.13
N ALA A 90 3.68 -39.51 -5.45
CA ALA A 90 4.74 -40.30 -4.82
C ALA A 90 4.14 -41.27 -3.77
N PRO A 91 4.75 -42.45 -3.55
CA PRO A 91 4.37 -43.35 -2.46
C PRO A 91 4.25 -42.62 -1.12
N ALA A 92 3.37 -43.11 -0.24
CA ALA A 92 3.18 -42.55 1.09
C ALA A 92 4.25 -43.00 2.11
N THR A 93 5.22 -43.79 1.68
CA THR A 93 6.26 -44.39 2.53
C THR A 93 7.63 -44.08 1.97
N ASP A 94 8.64 -44.08 2.85
CA ASP A 94 10.02 -43.86 2.49
C ASP A 94 10.57 -44.90 1.52
N GLY A 95 11.47 -44.46 0.65
CA GLY A 95 12.32 -45.34 -0.12
C GLY A 95 12.56 -44.90 -1.56
N PRO A 96 13.53 -45.55 -2.23
CA PRO A 96 13.85 -45.23 -3.61
C PRO A 96 12.72 -45.69 -4.53
N MET A 97 12.39 -44.86 -5.52
CA MET A 97 11.46 -45.18 -6.59
C MET A 97 12.13 -44.94 -7.95
N THR A 98 12.16 -45.93 -8.81
CA THR A 98 12.70 -45.76 -10.17
C THR A 98 11.59 -45.47 -11.17
N LEU A 99 11.78 -44.42 -11.98
CA LEU A 99 11.00 -44.13 -13.17
C LEU A 99 11.87 -44.42 -14.39
N THR A 100 11.36 -45.23 -15.31
CA THR A 100 11.99 -45.48 -16.62
C THR A 100 11.02 -45.11 -17.73
N ALA A 101 11.49 -44.30 -18.68
CA ALA A 101 10.78 -43.96 -19.90
C ALA A 101 11.53 -44.55 -21.10
N THR A 102 10.84 -45.36 -21.90
CA THR A 102 11.41 -46.02 -23.08
C THR A 102 10.61 -45.65 -24.32
N ALA A 103 11.24 -44.95 -25.27
CA ALA A 103 10.65 -44.62 -26.54
C ALA A 103 10.73 -45.80 -27.52
N SER A 104 9.68 -45.97 -28.32
CA SER A 104 9.60 -46.98 -29.36
C SER A 104 8.96 -46.39 -30.62
N SER A 105 9.29 -46.91 -31.79
CA SER A 105 8.68 -46.51 -33.07
C SER A 105 8.54 -47.70 -34.01
N GLN A 106 7.79 -47.53 -35.09
CA GLN A 106 7.69 -48.54 -36.15
C GLN A 106 8.92 -48.55 -37.06
N THR A 107 9.66 -47.43 -37.11
CA THR A 107 10.94 -47.35 -37.80
C THR A 107 12.00 -48.06 -36.94
N PRO A 108 12.79 -49.01 -37.48
CA PRO A 108 13.85 -49.66 -36.71
C PRO A 108 14.83 -48.64 -36.13
N ASP A 109 15.19 -48.83 -34.86
CA ASP A 109 16.22 -48.06 -34.16
C ASP A 109 17.46 -48.94 -33.97
N PRO A 110 18.58 -48.69 -34.67
CA PRO A 110 19.79 -49.49 -34.58
C PRO A 110 20.57 -49.26 -33.27
N ASN A 111 20.19 -48.26 -32.46
CA ASN A 111 20.82 -47.91 -31.20
C ASN A 111 19.83 -47.91 -30.03
N ALA A 112 18.95 -48.92 -29.97
CA ALA A 112 17.86 -49.01 -28.98
C ALA A 112 18.25 -48.83 -27.50
N ASP A 113 19.53 -48.94 -27.15
CA ASP A 113 20.04 -48.71 -25.78
C ASP A 113 19.86 -47.25 -25.32
N ASN A 114 19.86 -46.27 -26.23
CA ASN A 114 19.69 -44.85 -25.89
C ASN A 114 18.23 -44.38 -25.92
N SER A 115 17.30 -45.25 -26.35
CA SER A 115 15.86 -44.96 -26.38
C SER A 115 15.23 -45.01 -25.00
N SER A 116 15.97 -45.44 -23.97
CA SER A 116 15.51 -45.54 -22.59
C SER A 116 16.29 -44.60 -21.67
N ALA A 117 15.57 -43.90 -20.79
CA ALA A 117 16.14 -43.12 -19.71
C ALA A 117 15.48 -43.48 -18.38
N SER A 118 16.29 -43.54 -17.33
CA SER A 118 15.84 -43.87 -15.97
C SER A 118 16.30 -42.83 -14.97
N ILE A 119 15.48 -42.59 -13.96
CA ILE A 119 15.83 -41.80 -12.79
C ILE A 119 15.38 -42.52 -11.53
N VAL A 120 16.21 -42.45 -10.48
CA VAL A 120 15.84 -42.89 -9.14
C VAL A 120 15.46 -41.65 -8.34
N PHE A 121 14.21 -41.61 -7.89
CA PHE A 121 13.73 -40.67 -6.91
C PHE A 121 13.98 -41.21 -5.51
N ASP A 122 14.33 -40.32 -4.59
CA ASP A 122 14.37 -40.61 -3.16
C ASP A 122 13.10 -40.03 -2.53
N VAL A 123 12.20 -40.91 -2.07
CA VAL A 123 10.93 -40.52 -1.47
C VAL A 123 11.09 -40.52 0.04
N SER A 124 10.74 -39.40 0.68
CA SER A 124 10.79 -39.25 2.14
C SER A 124 9.45 -38.75 2.69
N ALA A 125 9.01 -39.38 3.76
CA ALA A 125 7.86 -39.07 4.61
C ALA A 125 8.28 -38.28 5.85
N ASP A 126 9.52 -37.82 5.91
CA ASP A 126 10.00 -36.88 6.91
C ASP A 126 9.11 -35.62 6.96
N PRO A 127 8.92 -35.02 8.14
CA PRO A 127 8.33 -33.70 8.23
C PRO A 127 9.16 -32.64 7.52
N ASP A 128 8.56 -31.48 7.30
CA ASP A 128 9.19 -30.36 6.60
C ASP A 128 8.83 -29.06 7.28
N VAL A 129 9.55 -28.73 8.33
CA VAL A 129 9.21 -27.59 9.16
C VAL A 129 9.85 -26.33 8.60
N SER A 130 9.04 -25.34 8.29
CA SER A 130 9.49 -24.05 7.77
C SER A 130 9.21 -22.93 8.75
N ILE A 131 10.02 -21.88 8.68
CA ILE A 131 9.86 -20.67 9.48
C ILE A 131 9.80 -19.41 8.62
N GLY A 132 8.84 -18.54 8.91
CA GLY A 132 8.76 -17.18 8.41
C GLY A 132 8.83 -16.18 9.56
N LEU A 133 9.58 -15.08 9.38
CA LEU A 133 9.61 -13.97 10.32
C LEU A 133 9.04 -12.71 9.70
N THR A 134 8.34 -11.92 10.50
CA THR A 134 7.90 -10.57 10.11
C THR A 134 8.11 -9.62 11.28
N ALA A 135 8.75 -8.49 11.00
CA ALA A 135 8.94 -7.38 11.91
C ALA A 135 8.45 -6.09 11.24
N PRO A 136 8.18 -5.01 12.00
CA PRO A 136 7.96 -3.70 11.42
C PRO A 136 9.13 -3.30 10.52
N PHE A 137 8.87 -2.44 9.53
CA PHE A 137 9.93 -1.92 8.66
C PHE A 137 10.93 -1.06 9.45
N ILE A 138 10.43 -0.26 10.38
CA ILE A 138 11.21 0.63 11.25
C ILE A 138 10.54 0.79 12.61
N ASN A 139 11.32 1.04 13.66
CA ASN A 139 10.81 1.33 15.01
C ASN A 139 11.59 2.46 15.71
N ASP A 140 10.94 3.13 16.66
CA ASP A 140 11.59 4.08 17.56
C ASP A 140 12.45 3.39 18.61
N LEU A 141 13.46 4.12 19.10
CA LEU A 141 14.29 3.68 20.21
C LEU A 141 13.48 3.60 21.50
N SER A 142 13.79 2.62 22.37
CA SER A 142 13.12 2.41 23.66
C SER A 142 11.60 2.17 23.63
N LEU A 143 10.97 2.06 22.44
CA LEU A 143 9.55 1.77 22.30
C LEU A 143 9.30 0.30 21.95
N PRO A 144 8.14 -0.24 22.36
CA PRO A 144 7.81 -1.64 22.13
C PRO A 144 7.47 -1.93 20.66
N PHE A 145 7.76 -3.14 20.21
CA PHE A 145 7.39 -3.64 18.88
C PHE A 145 7.17 -5.16 18.89
N ALA A 146 6.48 -5.67 17.87
CA ALA A 146 6.15 -7.09 17.76
C ALA A 146 6.92 -7.76 16.62
N VAL A 147 7.45 -8.96 16.85
CA VAL A 147 7.92 -9.86 15.79
C VAL A 147 6.98 -11.04 15.71
N SER A 148 6.45 -11.31 14.52
CA SER A 148 5.59 -12.45 14.24
C SER A 148 6.41 -13.59 13.66
N VAL A 149 6.26 -14.78 14.23
CA VAL A 149 6.84 -16.03 13.74
C VAL A 149 5.72 -16.88 13.15
N PHE A 150 5.89 -17.29 11.90
CA PHE A 150 5.00 -18.19 11.18
C PHE A 150 5.71 -19.53 11.06
N LEU A 151 5.05 -20.61 11.48
CA LEU A 151 5.57 -21.96 11.29
C LEU A 151 4.73 -22.69 10.26
N GLY A 152 5.38 -23.47 9.42
CA GLY A 152 4.74 -24.34 8.44
C GLY A 152 5.24 -25.77 8.58
N ASN A 153 4.43 -26.73 8.17
CA ASN A 153 4.85 -28.10 7.91
C ASN A 153 4.31 -28.51 6.54
N ALA A 154 5.17 -28.55 5.51
CA ALA A 154 4.73 -28.83 4.14
C ALA A 154 4.68 -30.33 3.78
N SER A 155 4.86 -31.21 4.77
CA SER A 155 4.69 -32.65 4.64
C SER A 155 3.27 -33.11 5.02
N ASN A 156 3.00 -34.41 4.88
CA ASN A 156 1.80 -35.06 5.43
C ASN A 156 2.04 -35.70 6.82
N THR A 157 3.25 -35.57 7.36
CA THR A 157 3.67 -36.17 8.62
C THR A 157 3.71 -35.12 9.71
N THR A 158 3.26 -35.45 10.92
CA THR A 158 3.35 -34.51 12.05
C THR A 158 4.78 -34.48 12.58
N ALA A 159 5.35 -33.27 12.68
CA ALA A 159 6.64 -33.06 13.34
C ALA A 159 6.44 -32.99 14.86
N HIS A 160 7.40 -33.48 15.64
CA HIS A 160 7.34 -33.49 17.11
C HIS A 160 8.53 -32.79 17.75
N ASP A 161 8.33 -32.36 18.99
CA ASP A 161 9.33 -31.67 19.81
C ASP A 161 9.95 -30.48 19.05
N VAL A 162 9.07 -29.69 18.42
CA VAL A 162 9.45 -28.55 17.58
C VAL A 162 10.00 -27.44 18.48
N GLU A 163 11.25 -27.06 18.25
CA GLU A 163 11.94 -25.98 18.93
C GLU A 163 12.24 -24.85 17.95
N VAL A 164 11.83 -23.63 18.31
CA VAL A 164 12.12 -22.42 17.55
C VAL A 164 13.08 -21.56 18.37
N THR A 165 14.23 -21.24 17.80
CA THR A 165 15.20 -20.31 18.38
C THR A 165 15.22 -19.02 17.57
N ILE A 166 15.01 -17.88 18.23
CA ILE A 166 15.15 -16.56 17.64
C ILE A 166 16.34 -15.85 18.31
N ASP A 167 17.38 -15.57 17.53
CA ASP A 167 18.56 -14.81 17.93
C ASP A 167 18.46 -13.34 17.49
N PHE A 168 18.88 -12.43 18.37
CA PHE A 168 18.85 -10.98 18.15
C PHE A 168 19.91 -10.27 19.03
N PRO A 169 20.25 -8.99 18.76
CA PRO A 169 21.18 -8.21 19.58
C PRO A 169 20.77 -8.14 21.07
N SER A 170 21.76 -8.25 21.98
CA SER A 170 21.51 -8.35 23.42
C SER A 170 20.97 -7.07 24.08
N ASP A 171 21.00 -5.94 23.39
CA ASP A 171 20.47 -4.64 23.82
C ASP A 171 18.98 -4.45 23.48
N VAL A 172 18.37 -5.38 22.75
CA VAL A 172 16.92 -5.47 22.58
C VAL A 172 16.33 -6.19 23.80
N ALA A 173 15.35 -5.58 24.47
CA ALA A 173 14.71 -6.19 25.63
C ALA A 173 13.45 -6.99 25.24
N VAL A 174 13.19 -8.08 25.96
CA VAL A 174 11.94 -8.86 25.82
C VAL A 174 10.88 -8.23 26.72
N LYS A 175 9.75 -7.81 26.12
CA LYS A 175 8.61 -7.23 26.85
C LYS A 175 7.66 -8.32 27.35
N SER A 176 7.21 -9.19 26.45
CA SER A 176 6.35 -10.32 26.77
C SER A 176 6.44 -11.39 25.70
N LEU A 177 6.20 -12.64 26.10
CA LEU A 177 6.26 -13.80 25.22
C LEU A 177 4.94 -14.59 25.30
N PRO A 178 4.51 -15.24 24.20
CA PRO A 178 3.36 -16.13 24.22
C PRO A 178 3.68 -17.42 24.99
N ALA A 179 2.64 -18.20 25.30
CA ALA A 179 2.81 -19.48 25.97
C ALA A 179 3.74 -20.42 25.17
N GLY A 180 4.55 -21.21 25.87
CA GLY A 180 5.55 -22.10 25.26
C GLY A 180 6.87 -21.43 24.88
N CYS A 181 6.97 -20.10 25.01
CA CYS A 181 8.19 -19.34 24.74
C CYS A 181 8.87 -18.84 26.04
N SER A 182 10.20 -18.81 26.02
CA SER A 182 11.02 -18.26 27.10
C SER A 182 12.24 -17.55 26.54
N SER A 183 12.83 -16.63 27.29
CA SER A 183 14.11 -16.01 26.97
C SER A 183 15.16 -16.51 27.97
N PRO A 184 15.93 -17.56 27.64
CA PRO A 184 16.87 -18.16 28.58
C PRO A 184 18.05 -17.25 28.92
N PHE A 185 18.39 -16.32 28.01
CA PHE A 185 19.40 -15.29 28.19
C PHE A 185 19.15 -14.14 27.18
N LEU A 186 19.80 -13.00 27.42
CA LEU A 186 19.68 -11.82 26.56
C LEU A 186 20.07 -12.14 25.11
N GLY A 187 19.31 -11.63 24.14
CA GLY A 187 19.55 -11.86 22.72
C GLY A 187 19.03 -13.19 22.18
N ARG A 188 18.31 -13.99 22.99
CA ARG A 188 17.69 -15.23 22.52
C ARG A 188 16.29 -15.46 23.09
N VAL A 189 15.38 -15.90 22.24
CA VAL A 189 14.08 -16.49 22.60
C VAL A 189 14.05 -17.93 22.10
N VAL A 190 13.53 -18.84 22.94
CA VAL A 190 13.30 -20.24 22.60
C VAL A 190 11.82 -20.56 22.84
N CYS A 191 11.14 -21.04 21.81
CA CYS A 191 9.76 -21.51 21.87
C CYS A 191 9.70 -23.01 21.60
N ARG A 192 8.85 -23.73 22.35
CA ARG A 192 8.66 -25.17 22.17
C ARG A 192 7.20 -25.50 21.90
N LEU A 193 6.99 -26.38 20.93
CA LEU A 193 5.69 -26.95 20.60
C LEU A 193 5.84 -28.48 20.61
N ASP A 194 4.92 -29.17 21.29
CA ASP A 194 4.96 -30.64 21.37
C ASP A 194 4.81 -31.29 19.98
N SER A 195 4.03 -30.67 19.10
CA SER A 195 3.87 -31.12 17.71
C SER A 195 3.46 -29.99 16.76
N LEU A 196 3.78 -30.17 15.48
CA LEU A 196 3.35 -29.33 14.37
C LEU A 196 2.72 -30.20 13.28
N PRO A 197 1.37 -30.24 13.18
CA PRO A 197 0.69 -31.01 12.15
C PRO A 197 0.89 -30.40 10.75
N PRO A 198 0.59 -31.15 9.67
CA PRO A 198 0.62 -30.64 8.30
C PRO A 198 -0.14 -29.31 8.12
N THR A 199 0.49 -28.34 7.46
CA THR A 199 -0.08 -27.01 7.19
C THR A 199 -0.32 -26.76 5.70
N VAL A 200 -0.29 -27.80 4.87
CA VAL A 200 -0.49 -27.68 3.42
C VAL A 200 -1.89 -27.20 3.04
N ASN A 201 -2.89 -27.44 3.90
CA ASN A 201 -4.29 -27.07 3.68
C ASN A 201 -4.84 -26.10 4.74
N ALA A 202 -4.00 -25.62 5.67
CA ALA A 202 -4.43 -24.76 6.76
C ALA A 202 -3.24 -23.89 7.24
N PRO A 203 -3.48 -22.64 7.68
CA PRO A 203 -2.41 -21.80 8.19
C PRO A 203 -1.79 -22.44 9.44
N GLY A 204 -0.46 -22.49 9.49
CA GLY A 204 0.26 -22.93 10.68
C GLY A 204 0.21 -21.93 11.83
N PRO A 205 0.76 -22.31 13.01
CA PRO A 205 0.70 -21.49 14.20
C PRO A 205 1.49 -20.18 14.01
N ARG A 206 0.98 -19.12 14.65
CA ARG A 206 1.58 -17.78 14.65
C ARG A 206 1.95 -17.39 16.07
N LEU A 207 3.23 -17.15 16.32
CA LEU A 207 3.73 -16.69 17.61
C LEU A 207 4.00 -15.18 17.53
N SER A 208 3.39 -14.40 18.41
CA SER A 208 3.64 -12.95 18.50
C SER A 208 4.55 -12.67 19.68
N LEU A 209 5.81 -12.31 19.40
CA LEU A 209 6.82 -11.99 20.38
C LEU A 209 6.89 -10.47 20.56
N GLN A 210 6.81 -9.98 21.80
CA GLN A 210 6.84 -8.54 22.09
C GLN A 210 8.21 -8.15 22.65
N PHE A 211 8.84 -7.18 22.00
CA PHE A 211 10.16 -6.66 22.33
C PHE A 211 10.10 -5.16 22.66
N VAL A 212 11.19 -4.61 23.17
CA VAL A 212 11.46 -3.18 23.30
C VAL A 212 12.77 -2.87 22.59
N ALA A 213 12.74 -1.87 21.72
CA ALA A 213 13.91 -1.44 20.96
C ALA A 213 15.02 -0.90 21.88
N PRO A 214 16.30 -0.99 21.47
CA PRO A 214 17.41 -0.52 22.27
C PRO A 214 17.32 0.99 22.53
N PRO A 215 18.00 1.50 23.58
CA PRO A 215 18.00 2.91 23.90
C PRO A 215 18.81 3.77 22.94
N THR A 216 19.70 3.16 22.16
CA THR A 216 20.52 3.83 21.14
C THR A 216 20.38 3.10 19.81
N ALA A 217 20.52 3.82 18.71
CA ALA A 217 20.35 3.24 17.37
C ALA A 217 21.47 2.25 16.99
N GLY A 218 22.64 2.32 17.65
CA GLY A 218 23.79 1.48 17.29
C GLY A 218 24.15 1.63 15.81
N ILE A 219 24.03 0.53 15.05
CA ILE A 219 24.26 0.47 13.60
C ILE A 219 23.02 0.84 12.75
N GLY A 220 21.92 1.28 13.37
CA GLY A 220 20.69 1.73 12.72
C GLY A 220 19.67 0.65 12.37
N SER A 221 19.89 -0.60 12.79
CA SER A 221 18.96 -1.70 12.54
C SER A 221 19.12 -2.86 13.54
N ILE A 222 18.08 -3.68 13.65
CA ILE A 222 18.04 -4.92 14.43
C ILE A 222 17.85 -6.09 13.46
N THR A 223 18.68 -7.12 13.57
CA THR A 223 18.54 -8.36 12.81
C THR A 223 18.02 -9.47 13.71
N PHE A 224 16.95 -10.13 13.27
CA PHE A 224 16.41 -11.33 13.90
C PHE A 224 16.72 -12.53 13.03
N LYS A 225 17.32 -13.56 13.60
CA LYS A 225 17.55 -14.85 12.95
C LYS A 225 16.74 -15.92 13.65
N GLY A 226 15.79 -16.49 12.94
CA GLY A 226 14.98 -17.60 13.39
C GLY A 226 15.50 -18.91 12.83
N VAL A 227 15.52 -19.94 13.66
CA VAL A 227 15.77 -21.32 13.28
C VAL A 227 14.68 -22.18 13.93
N VAL A 228 14.07 -23.07 13.15
CA VAL A 228 13.16 -24.10 13.65
C VAL A 228 13.83 -25.46 13.49
N THR A 229 13.64 -26.32 14.48
CA THR A 229 14.09 -27.72 14.46
C THR A 229 13.00 -28.60 15.05
N GLU A 230 13.05 -29.87 14.72
CA GLU A 230 12.14 -30.93 15.13
C GLU A 230 12.95 -32.17 15.53
N ARG A 231 12.30 -33.16 16.14
CA ARG A 231 12.97 -34.40 16.56
C ARG A 231 13.31 -35.30 15.39
N GLU A 232 12.40 -35.36 14.43
CA GLU A 232 12.58 -36.11 13.19
C GLU A 232 13.68 -35.46 12.32
N HIS A 233 14.03 -36.10 11.21
CA HIS A 233 14.86 -35.46 10.18
C HIS A 233 13.98 -34.53 9.33
N ASP A 234 14.53 -33.41 8.86
CA ASP A 234 13.79 -32.48 8.00
C ASP A 234 13.96 -32.84 6.53
N PHE A 235 12.87 -32.84 5.78
CA PHE A 235 12.90 -33.07 4.35
C PHE A 235 13.71 -32.00 3.56
N ASP A 236 13.55 -30.71 3.89
CA ASP A 236 14.21 -29.57 3.25
C ASP A 236 14.74 -28.57 4.30
N PRO A 237 15.92 -28.85 4.90
CA PRO A 237 16.47 -28.06 6.00
C PRO A 237 16.83 -26.62 5.62
N ILE A 238 16.75 -26.24 4.33
CA ILE A 238 17.02 -24.89 3.85
C ILE A 238 15.94 -23.93 4.34
N ASN A 239 14.69 -24.39 4.44
CA ASN A 239 13.55 -23.55 4.81
C ASN A 239 13.33 -23.43 6.34
N ASN A 240 14.18 -24.11 7.12
CA ASN A 240 14.18 -24.14 8.59
C ASN A 240 14.84 -22.91 9.21
N ALA A 241 15.35 -21.98 8.40
CA ALA A 241 15.95 -20.74 8.87
C ALA A 241 15.45 -19.52 8.09
N ASN A 242 15.20 -18.43 8.80
CA ASN A 242 14.78 -17.17 8.21
C ASN A 242 15.44 -15.99 8.93
N THR A 243 15.74 -14.93 8.20
CA THR A 243 16.30 -13.70 8.76
C THR A 243 15.45 -12.51 8.34
N VAL A 244 15.11 -11.65 9.30
CA VAL A 244 14.44 -10.38 9.05
C VAL A 244 15.21 -9.24 9.70
N GLN A 245 15.26 -8.10 9.02
CA GLN A 245 15.89 -6.88 9.52
C GLN A 245 14.83 -5.80 9.70
N MET A 246 14.89 -5.11 10.84
CA MET A 246 14.07 -3.95 11.15
C MET A 246 14.98 -2.73 11.32
N LEU A 247 14.63 -1.60 10.71
CA LEU A 247 15.38 -0.35 10.87
C LEU A 247 15.07 0.31 12.22
N LEU A 248 15.97 1.18 12.68
CA LEU A 248 15.75 2.05 13.82
C LEU A 248 15.83 3.51 13.39
N TYR A 249 14.96 4.35 13.95
CA TYR A 249 15.08 5.79 13.74
C TYR A 249 16.35 6.34 14.42
N LYS A 250 16.99 7.29 13.74
CA LYS A 250 17.92 8.22 14.38
C LYS A 250 17.08 9.31 15.06
N THR A 251 16.92 9.19 16.38
CA THR A 251 15.96 9.99 17.13
C THR A 251 16.60 11.20 17.82
N PHE A 252 15.99 12.36 17.65
CA PHE A 252 16.26 13.61 18.38
C PHE A 252 15.10 13.86 19.33
N TYR A 253 15.36 13.77 20.64
CA TYR A 253 14.31 13.88 21.64
C TYR A 253 14.01 15.33 22.00
N VAL A 254 12.71 15.63 22.06
CA VAL A 254 12.17 16.78 22.79
C VAL A 254 11.80 16.31 24.19
N ASP A 255 12.52 16.78 25.20
CA ASP A 255 12.37 16.32 26.59
C ASP A 255 11.79 17.39 27.53
N ASN A 256 11.62 18.63 27.04
CA ASN A 256 11.07 19.72 27.81
C ASN A 256 10.24 20.69 26.95
N THR A 257 9.47 21.55 27.62
CA THR A 257 8.53 22.49 26.98
C THR A 257 9.08 23.90 26.77
N LYS A 258 10.41 24.10 26.90
CA LYS A 258 11.03 25.42 26.75
C LYS A 258 11.08 25.83 25.27
N ASN A 259 11.07 27.14 25.01
CA ASN A 259 11.22 27.70 23.66
C ASN A 259 12.58 27.38 23.01
N ASP A 260 13.63 27.29 23.84
CA ASP A 260 15.04 27.20 23.42
C ASP A 260 15.87 26.36 24.39
N GLY A 261 17.08 26.01 23.95
CA GLY A 261 18.08 25.30 24.74
C GLY A 261 18.00 23.79 24.58
N SER A 262 18.92 23.07 25.23
CA SER A 262 19.01 21.61 25.17
C SER A 262 17.66 20.96 25.48
N GLY A 263 17.28 19.96 24.69
CA GLY A 263 16.04 19.20 24.86
C GLY A 263 14.74 19.91 24.44
N SER A 264 14.82 21.15 23.95
CA SER A 264 13.67 21.85 23.34
C SER A 264 13.38 21.35 21.92
N LEU A 265 12.16 21.57 21.43
CA LEU A 265 11.78 21.31 20.04
C LEU A 265 12.72 22.02 19.05
N ARG A 266 13.12 23.27 19.38
CA ARG A 266 14.06 24.01 18.55
C ARG A 266 15.41 23.31 18.44
N ALA A 267 15.97 22.85 19.56
CA ALA A 267 17.23 22.14 19.55
C ALA A 267 17.12 20.84 18.73
N ALA A 268 16.04 20.08 18.89
CA ALA A 268 15.81 18.87 18.12
C ALA A 268 15.74 19.12 16.60
N ILE A 269 15.09 20.20 16.16
CA ILE A 269 15.06 20.59 14.73
C ILE A 269 16.47 20.96 14.24
N LEU A 270 17.22 21.75 15.01
CA LEU A 270 18.60 22.13 14.65
C LEU A 270 19.51 20.92 14.56
N ASP A 271 19.41 19.98 15.50
CA ASP A 271 20.22 18.76 15.53
C ASP A 271 19.84 17.84 14.36
N ALA A 272 18.56 17.66 14.08
CA ALA A 272 18.09 16.89 12.93
C ALA A 272 18.62 17.50 11.61
N ASN A 273 18.48 18.81 11.41
CA ASN A 273 19.01 19.50 10.25
C ASN A 273 20.54 19.35 10.10
N ALA A 274 21.27 19.35 11.21
CA ALA A 274 22.72 19.21 11.19
C ALA A 274 23.18 17.77 10.92
N GLN A 275 22.43 16.75 11.37
CA GLN A 275 22.91 15.38 11.47
C GLN A 275 22.21 14.36 10.57
N CYS A 276 21.02 14.65 10.05
CA CYS A 276 20.28 13.74 9.18
C CYS A 276 20.73 13.84 7.74
N ARG A 277 20.84 12.68 7.06
CA ARG A 277 21.24 12.54 5.66
C ARG A 277 20.22 11.70 4.90
N GLY A 278 20.25 11.76 3.56
CA GLY A 278 19.18 11.23 2.69
C GLY A 278 18.93 9.72 2.72
N ASP A 279 19.84 8.93 3.29
CA ASP A 279 19.73 7.49 3.48
C ASP A 279 19.27 7.09 4.90
N GLU A 280 19.34 8.00 5.87
CA GLU A 280 18.92 7.78 7.25
C GLU A 280 17.43 8.11 7.44
N ARG A 281 16.73 7.32 8.27
CA ARG A 281 15.39 7.65 8.74
C ARG A 281 15.50 8.38 10.07
N CYS A 282 15.21 9.67 10.07
CA CYS A 282 15.29 10.50 11.27
C CYS A 282 13.92 10.74 11.91
N ALA A 283 13.92 10.86 13.23
CA ALA A 283 12.73 11.21 13.98
C ALA A 283 13.02 12.34 14.97
N ILE A 284 12.11 13.31 15.05
CA ILE A 284 11.96 14.20 16.20
C ILE A 284 10.83 13.60 17.04
N ALA A 285 11.19 13.02 18.19
CA ALA A 285 10.26 12.32 19.07
C ALA A 285 10.08 13.12 20.37
N PHE A 286 8.87 13.17 20.88
CA PHE A 286 8.54 13.79 22.16
C PHE A 286 8.61 12.77 23.28
N ARG A 287 9.40 13.10 24.32
CA ARG A 287 9.59 12.33 25.54
C ARG A 287 9.71 13.28 26.73
N ILE A 288 8.65 14.04 26.97
CA ILE A 288 8.59 15.10 27.99
C ILE A 288 8.06 14.51 29.30
N GLU A 289 8.95 14.28 30.27
CA GLU A 289 8.60 13.75 31.60
C GLU A 289 7.92 14.81 32.49
N GLN A 290 8.25 16.08 32.27
CA GLN A 290 7.78 17.19 33.11
C GLN A 290 6.25 17.16 33.27
N ALA A 291 5.77 17.19 34.52
CA ALA A 291 4.35 17.22 34.83
C ALA A 291 3.65 18.43 34.15
N SER A 292 2.43 18.21 33.66
CA SER A 292 1.59 19.23 33.06
C SER A 292 0.32 19.43 33.89
N PRO A 293 -0.15 20.67 34.08
CA PRO A 293 -1.46 20.93 34.69
C PRO A 293 -2.63 20.58 33.74
N LYS A 294 -2.34 20.36 32.45
CA LYS A 294 -3.29 19.91 31.44
C LYS A 294 -3.05 18.43 31.14
N PRO A 295 -4.04 17.71 30.56
CA PRO A 295 -3.85 16.34 30.09
C PRO A 295 -2.74 16.20 29.03
N TRP A 296 -2.37 17.27 28.32
CA TRP A 296 -1.29 17.27 27.31
C TRP A 296 -0.10 18.15 27.72
N LYS A 297 1.01 18.07 26.96
CA LYS A 297 2.19 18.94 27.07
C LYS A 297 2.08 20.12 26.12
N SER A 298 2.12 21.35 26.62
CA SER A 298 2.18 22.56 25.78
C SER A 298 3.62 23.10 25.70
N ILE A 299 4.19 23.17 24.50
CA ILE A 299 5.48 23.79 24.19
C ILE A 299 5.22 25.23 23.76
N ALA A 300 5.63 26.19 24.58
CA ALA A 300 5.41 27.61 24.31
C ALA A 300 6.47 28.15 23.35
N ILE A 301 6.05 28.55 22.15
CA ILE A 301 6.90 29.15 21.13
C ILE A 301 6.78 30.67 21.20
N THR A 302 7.89 31.33 21.54
CA THR A 302 7.99 32.79 21.70
C THR A 302 8.83 33.47 20.61
N SER A 303 9.53 32.68 19.79
CA SER A 303 10.27 33.15 18.60
C SER A 303 10.14 32.12 17.46
N PRO A 304 10.17 32.53 16.17
CA PRO A 304 9.95 31.61 15.06
C PRO A 304 10.88 30.39 15.11
N LEU A 305 10.34 29.17 14.96
CA LEU A 305 11.14 27.94 14.91
C LEU A 305 12.01 27.89 13.63
N PRO A 306 13.20 27.26 13.67
CA PRO A 306 13.95 26.98 12.45
C PRO A 306 13.15 26.07 11.53
N ALA A 307 13.28 26.27 10.22
CA ALA A 307 12.67 25.38 9.24
C ALA A 307 13.31 23.98 9.31
N VAL A 308 12.51 22.94 9.08
CA VAL A 308 12.96 21.55 8.96
C VAL A 308 13.44 21.36 7.53
N THR A 309 14.75 21.19 7.35
CA THR A 309 15.39 21.08 6.03
C THR A 309 15.97 19.69 5.77
N ALA A 310 16.27 18.94 6.83
CA ALA A 310 16.73 17.55 6.68
C ALA A 310 15.65 16.68 6.00
N PRO A 311 16.01 15.82 5.04
CA PRO A 311 15.07 14.93 4.35
C PRO A 311 14.58 13.81 5.27
N LEU A 312 13.40 13.26 4.97
CA LEU A 312 12.82 12.07 5.61
C LEU A 312 12.76 12.16 7.15
N VAL A 313 12.54 13.37 7.68
CA VAL A 313 12.34 13.61 9.12
C VAL A 313 10.88 13.40 9.46
N ARG A 314 10.61 12.47 10.38
CA ARG A 314 9.32 12.32 11.03
C ARG A 314 9.27 13.14 12.31
N ILE A 315 8.23 13.94 12.51
CA ILE A 315 7.95 14.70 13.73
C ILE A 315 6.62 14.17 14.27
N ASP A 316 6.67 13.38 15.34
CA ASP A 316 5.51 12.62 15.79
C ASP A 316 5.24 12.84 17.27
N GLY A 317 4.16 13.55 17.58
CA GLY A 317 3.72 13.79 18.97
C GLY A 317 3.20 12.53 19.67
N GLY A 318 2.83 11.48 18.93
CA GLY A 318 2.31 10.21 19.46
C GLY A 318 3.37 9.42 20.22
N THR A 319 4.66 9.72 20.03
CA THR A 319 5.73 9.11 20.83
C THR A 319 5.60 9.50 22.30
N GLN A 320 5.01 10.66 22.62
CA GLN A 320 4.76 11.07 23.99
C GLN A 320 3.85 10.05 24.71
N SER A 321 2.74 9.69 24.07
CA SER A 321 1.81 8.68 24.55
C SER A 321 2.45 7.29 24.60
N ALA A 322 3.30 6.98 23.61
CA ALA A 322 4.00 5.69 23.57
C ALA A 322 4.97 5.50 24.75
N PHE A 323 5.60 6.59 25.24
CA PHE A 323 6.50 6.54 26.40
C PHE A 323 5.76 6.58 27.74
N PHE A 324 4.68 7.37 27.86
CA PHE A 324 4.08 7.70 29.16
C PHE A 324 2.62 7.28 29.32
N GLY A 325 2.05 6.63 28.31
CA GLY A 325 0.61 6.37 28.20
C GLY A 325 -0.12 7.57 27.60
N ASP A 326 -1.27 7.30 26.98
CA ASP A 326 -2.16 8.33 26.46
C ASP A 326 -2.82 9.08 27.61
N THR A 327 -2.47 10.36 27.74
CA THR A 327 -3.00 11.25 28.77
C THR A 327 -4.14 12.12 28.28
N ASN A 328 -4.36 12.21 26.97
CA ASN A 328 -5.37 13.01 26.32
C ASN A 328 -6.16 12.16 25.30
N PRO A 329 -7.14 11.36 25.74
CA PRO A 329 -7.87 10.44 24.84
C PRO A 329 -8.67 11.16 23.74
N ASP A 330 -8.90 12.46 23.89
CA ASP A 330 -9.63 13.28 22.92
C ASP A 330 -8.71 13.89 21.84
N GLY A 331 -7.39 13.65 21.85
CA GLY A 331 -6.52 14.17 20.79
C GLY A 331 -5.03 14.14 21.10
N PRO A 332 -4.22 15.02 20.49
CA PRO A 332 -2.77 15.01 20.67
C PRO A 332 -2.31 15.24 22.11
N ASP A 333 -1.34 14.46 22.57
CA ASP A 333 -0.67 14.65 23.88
C ASP A 333 0.37 15.79 23.86
N VAL A 334 0.65 16.36 22.69
CA VAL A 334 1.62 17.44 22.50
C VAL A 334 1.00 18.59 21.71
N GLU A 335 1.11 19.78 22.27
CA GLU A 335 0.68 21.05 21.68
C GLU A 335 1.90 21.95 21.44
N ILE A 336 2.07 22.40 20.22
CA ILE A 336 2.98 23.48 19.83
C ILE A 336 2.16 24.77 19.84
N ALA A 337 2.40 25.61 20.84
CA ALA A 337 1.57 26.78 21.11
C ALA A 337 2.35 28.08 20.84
N GLY A 338 1.93 28.81 19.81
CA GLY A 338 2.24 30.22 19.64
C GLY A 338 1.37 31.05 20.58
N ALA A 339 1.96 32.01 21.30
CA ALA A 339 1.18 32.89 22.18
C ALA A 339 0.57 34.09 21.42
N GLY A 340 0.32 33.97 20.11
CA GLY A 340 -0.02 35.09 19.22
C GLY A 340 1.10 36.12 19.04
N THR A 341 2.26 35.90 19.67
CA THR A 341 3.41 36.80 19.70
C THR A 341 4.49 36.51 18.63
N PRO A 342 4.70 35.27 18.13
CA PRO A 342 5.61 35.08 16.99
C PRO A 342 4.96 35.62 15.71
N ASP A 343 5.57 36.64 15.08
CA ASP A 343 5.28 37.00 13.67
C ASP A 343 5.90 35.93 12.76
N GLY A 344 5.32 34.73 12.76
CA GLY A 344 5.85 33.57 12.07
C GLY A 344 4.87 32.41 12.03
N ASP A 345 5.21 31.44 11.20
CA ASP A 345 4.52 30.16 11.14
C ASP A 345 4.88 29.29 12.35
N GLY A 346 4.02 28.33 12.70
CA GLY A 346 4.30 27.37 13.77
C GLY A 346 5.43 26.42 13.42
N LEU A 347 5.17 25.52 12.46
CA LEU A 347 6.19 24.66 11.86
C LEU A 347 6.42 25.05 10.41
N VAL A 348 7.68 25.12 10.00
CA VAL A 348 8.06 25.32 8.59
C VAL A 348 8.77 24.07 8.10
N VAL A 349 8.15 23.36 7.17
CA VAL A 349 8.68 22.15 6.53
C VAL A 349 9.22 22.53 5.16
N ASN A 350 10.52 22.33 4.96
CA ASN A 350 11.24 22.70 3.75
C ASN A 350 12.22 21.58 3.34
N ASN A 351 11.70 20.36 3.20
CA ASN A 351 12.49 19.16 2.98
C ASN A 351 11.85 18.20 1.96
N CYS A 352 12.40 17.00 1.86
CA CYS A 352 11.88 15.89 1.08
C CYS A 352 11.23 14.84 1.98
N GLY A 353 9.91 14.72 1.94
CA GLY A 353 9.18 13.63 2.58
C GLY A 353 9.16 13.72 4.10
N ALA A 354 9.03 14.94 4.67
CA ALA A 354 8.69 15.05 6.09
C ALA A 354 7.39 14.31 6.39
N GLU A 355 7.31 13.74 7.57
CA GLU A 355 6.07 13.33 8.19
C GLU A 355 5.85 14.19 9.44
N VAL A 356 4.65 14.76 9.60
CA VAL A 356 4.27 15.53 10.80
C VAL A 356 2.95 14.97 11.30
N ALA A 357 2.97 14.41 12.50
CA ALA A 357 1.86 13.62 13.02
C ALA A 357 1.56 13.85 14.50
N ASN A 358 0.30 13.60 14.89
CA ASN A 358 -0.13 13.50 16.29
C ASN A 358 0.20 14.74 17.13
N LEU A 359 0.00 15.93 16.56
CA LEU A 359 0.34 17.22 17.17
C LEU A 359 -0.82 18.19 17.10
N ALA A 360 -0.99 19.00 18.15
CA ALA A 360 -1.77 20.22 18.06
C ALA A 360 -0.85 21.41 17.74
N VAL A 361 -1.22 22.27 16.79
CA VAL A 361 -0.39 23.42 16.35
C VAL A 361 -1.22 24.68 16.24
N ASN A 362 -1.04 25.61 17.18
CA ASN A 362 -2.03 26.64 17.48
C ASN A 362 -1.44 28.00 17.85
N GLY A 363 -2.22 29.07 17.66
CA GLY A 363 -1.91 30.40 18.17
C GLY A 363 -0.80 31.16 17.44
N PHE A 364 -0.52 30.82 16.18
CA PHE A 364 0.50 31.48 15.36
C PHE A 364 -0.07 32.64 14.52
N GLY A 365 0.71 33.72 14.38
CA GLY A 365 0.31 34.90 13.60
C GLY A 365 0.25 34.67 12.08
N ARG A 366 0.73 33.52 11.60
CA ARG A 366 0.68 33.09 10.19
C ARG A 366 0.06 31.69 10.08
N ASN A 367 0.65 30.78 9.30
CA ASN A 367 0.15 29.42 9.20
C ASN A 367 0.53 28.64 10.48
N GLY A 368 -0.33 27.74 10.94
CA GLY A 368 0.08 26.75 11.95
C GLY A 368 1.22 25.89 11.40
N ILE A 369 1.05 25.38 10.18
CA ILE A 369 2.08 24.63 9.46
C ILE A 369 2.27 25.20 8.05
N SER A 370 3.50 25.52 7.69
CA SER A 370 3.91 25.94 6.35
C SER A 370 4.72 24.84 5.68
N VAL A 371 4.32 24.42 4.48
CA VAL A 371 5.12 23.54 3.62
C VAL A 371 5.66 24.35 2.45
N ALA A 372 6.98 24.43 2.36
CA ALA A 372 7.67 25.17 1.32
C ALA A 372 8.46 24.22 0.40
N GLN A 373 8.65 24.64 -0.84
CA GLN A 373 9.48 23.90 -1.78
C GLN A 373 10.94 23.84 -1.32
N THR A 374 11.42 22.62 -1.12
CA THR A 374 12.84 22.35 -0.88
C THR A 374 13.72 22.79 -2.04
N GLN A 375 14.89 23.32 -1.71
CA GLN A 375 15.95 23.63 -2.68
C GLN A 375 16.82 22.40 -2.96
N GLU A 376 16.52 21.24 -2.36
CA GLU A 376 17.26 20.01 -2.58
C GLU A 376 17.05 19.48 -4.02
N PRO A 377 18.11 19.38 -4.84
CA PRO A 377 17.98 19.02 -6.25
C PRO A 377 17.65 17.53 -6.47
N ARG A 378 17.70 16.69 -5.43
CA ARG A 378 17.40 15.26 -5.50
C ARG A 378 16.38 14.89 -4.41
N CYS A 379 15.11 15.05 -4.75
CA CYS A 379 14.01 14.73 -3.87
C CYS A 379 13.35 13.41 -4.30
N ALA A 380 13.76 12.30 -3.68
CA ALA A 380 13.18 10.98 -3.99
C ALA A 380 11.71 10.88 -3.56
N THR A 381 11.31 11.63 -2.53
CA THR A 381 9.95 11.69 -2.00
C THR A 381 9.56 13.17 -1.85
N PRO A 382 8.97 13.79 -2.87
CA PRO A 382 8.56 15.20 -2.80
C PRO A 382 7.35 15.40 -1.89
N GLY A 383 7.28 16.58 -1.26
CA GLY A 383 6.17 17.00 -0.40
C GLY A 383 6.28 16.52 1.04
N ALA A 384 5.23 16.81 1.83
CA ALA A 384 5.11 16.43 3.24
C ALA A 384 3.84 15.58 3.50
N PHE A 385 3.92 14.68 4.46
CA PHE A 385 2.81 13.88 4.96
C PHE A 385 2.36 14.46 6.30
N LEU A 386 1.16 15.03 6.35
CA LEU A 386 0.60 15.71 7.50
C LEU A 386 -0.65 14.94 7.96
N HIS A 387 -0.65 14.34 9.14
CA HIS A 387 -1.82 13.57 9.59
C HIS A 387 -2.05 13.50 11.09
N HIS A 388 -3.29 13.26 11.52
CA HIS A 388 -3.63 13.22 12.95
C HIS A 388 -3.26 14.53 13.67
N LEU A 389 -3.47 15.66 12.99
CA LEU A 389 -3.11 17.00 13.49
C LEU A 389 -4.33 17.77 13.95
N PHE A 390 -4.19 18.56 15.00
CA PHE A 390 -5.21 19.50 15.48
C PHE A 390 -4.70 20.93 15.26
N VAL A 391 -5.20 21.62 14.24
CA VAL A 391 -4.63 22.90 13.77
C VAL A 391 -5.67 24.00 13.80
N GLY A 392 -5.45 24.99 14.68
CA GLY A 392 -6.38 26.09 14.94
C GLY A 392 -7.38 25.80 16.08
N THR A 393 -7.27 24.64 16.71
CA THR A 393 -8.11 24.19 17.83
C THR A 393 -7.25 23.60 18.94
N ASP A 394 -7.68 23.73 20.19
CA ASP A 394 -7.02 23.12 21.32
C ASP A 394 -6.87 21.58 21.16
N PRO A 395 -6.03 20.90 21.97
CA PRO A 395 -5.76 19.47 21.82
C PRO A 395 -6.94 18.53 22.09
N THR A 396 -8.10 19.05 22.50
CA THR A 396 -9.37 18.30 22.58
C THR A 396 -10.21 18.46 21.30
N GLY A 397 -9.80 19.36 20.41
CA GLY A 397 -10.45 19.65 19.14
C GLY A 397 -11.80 20.36 19.28
N SER A 398 -12.03 21.02 20.42
CA SER A 398 -13.34 21.55 20.80
C SER A 398 -13.36 23.07 20.97
N ILE A 399 -12.21 23.71 21.16
CA ILE A 399 -12.09 25.15 21.43
C ILE A 399 -11.11 25.78 20.44
N ALA A 400 -11.56 26.84 19.75
CA ALA A 400 -10.72 27.56 18.81
C ALA A 400 -9.47 28.16 19.49
N ARG A 401 -8.32 27.90 18.87
CA ARG A 401 -7.00 28.44 19.20
C ARG A 401 -6.35 28.91 17.90
N PRO A 402 -6.87 30.01 17.32
CA PRO A 402 -6.64 30.35 15.93
C PRO A 402 -5.17 30.54 15.61
N ASN A 403 -4.73 29.92 14.52
CA ASN A 403 -3.68 30.49 13.69
C ASN A 403 -4.30 31.50 12.72
N ALA A 404 -3.50 32.30 12.01
CA ALA A 404 -4.05 33.10 10.91
C ALA A 404 -4.60 32.22 9.78
N ARG A 405 -3.94 31.11 9.49
CA ARG A 405 -4.40 30.01 8.61
C ARG A 405 -3.96 28.69 9.22
N GLY A 406 -4.64 27.59 8.93
CA GLY A 406 -4.25 26.28 9.47
C GLY A 406 -2.96 25.77 8.83
N ILE A 407 -3.06 25.30 7.59
CA ILE A 407 -1.94 24.75 6.81
C ILE A 407 -1.78 25.57 5.54
N GLY A 408 -0.55 26.02 5.23
CA GLY A 408 -0.24 26.75 4.01
C GLY A 408 0.85 26.08 3.19
N THR A 409 0.76 26.17 1.86
CA THR A 409 1.83 25.70 0.97
C THR A 409 2.38 26.82 0.09
N SER A 410 3.69 26.80 -0.15
CA SER A 410 4.40 27.79 -0.96
C SER A 410 5.45 27.12 -1.85
N PHE A 411 5.02 26.78 -3.06
CA PHE A 411 5.83 26.16 -4.12
C PHE A 411 5.93 27.09 -5.35
N ALA A 412 6.83 26.78 -6.28
CA ALA A 412 6.79 27.38 -7.60
C ALA A 412 5.43 27.09 -8.27
N ASN A 413 4.85 28.10 -8.91
CA ASN A 413 3.57 27.94 -9.60
C ASN A 413 3.77 27.00 -10.81
N GLY A 414 3.27 25.77 -10.67
CA GLY A 414 3.01 24.92 -11.82
C GLY A 414 1.94 25.55 -12.71
N THR A 415 2.01 25.30 -14.01
CA THR A 415 0.98 25.69 -14.98
C THR A 415 0.13 24.51 -15.45
N ASN A 416 0.45 23.31 -14.95
CA ASN A 416 -0.25 22.05 -15.17
C ASN A 416 0.22 21.01 -14.14
N ILE A 417 -0.42 19.85 -14.11
CA ILE A 417 -0.11 18.74 -13.17
C ILE A 417 1.35 18.25 -13.17
N ASN A 418 2.09 18.43 -14.27
CA ASN A 418 3.49 17.95 -14.40
C ASN A 418 4.49 18.95 -13.81
N THR A 419 4.09 20.21 -13.74
CA THR A 419 4.91 21.31 -13.22
C THR A 419 4.50 21.71 -11.81
N ALA A 420 3.29 21.33 -11.39
CA ALA A 420 2.85 21.44 -10.00
C ALA A 420 3.52 20.34 -9.17
N GLY A 421 4.50 20.74 -8.36
CA GLY A 421 5.18 19.81 -7.44
C GLY A 421 4.20 19.25 -6.40
N ALA A 422 4.36 17.98 -6.03
CA ALA A 422 3.64 17.39 -4.91
C ALA A 422 4.02 18.13 -3.62
N ALA A 423 3.07 18.87 -3.04
CA ALA A 423 3.33 19.73 -1.91
C ALA A 423 3.04 19.03 -0.58
N ALA A 424 1.83 18.52 -0.41
CA ALA A 424 1.47 17.83 0.83
C ALA A 424 0.31 16.84 0.64
N SER A 425 0.38 15.74 1.39
CA SER A 425 -0.76 14.90 1.72
C SER A 425 -1.22 15.26 3.12
N ILE A 426 -2.50 15.62 3.29
CA ILE A 426 -3.10 16.11 4.52
C ILE A 426 -4.27 15.21 4.86
N ASN A 427 -4.16 14.39 5.90
CA ASN A 427 -5.20 13.41 6.21
C ASN A 427 -5.53 13.30 7.69
N ASP A 428 -6.70 12.75 8.02
CA ASP A 428 -7.05 12.33 9.39
C ASP A 428 -6.88 13.44 10.45
N SER A 429 -7.07 14.70 10.05
CA SER A 429 -6.74 15.87 10.88
C SER A 429 -7.95 16.76 11.12
N VAL A 430 -7.90 17.55 12.19
CA VAL A 430 -8.90 18.58 12.54
C VAL A 430 -8.29 19.95 12.24
N ILE A 431 -8.75 20.60 11.18
CA ILE A 431 -8.26 21.91 10.73
C ILE A 431 -9.40 22.93 10.83
N SER A 432 -9.57 23.48 12.03
CA SER A 432 -10.76 24.23 12.42
C SER A 432 -10.39 25.43 13.28
N GLY A 433 -11.26 26.43 13.37
CA GLY A 433 -11.07 27.59 14.26
C GLY A 433 -9.95 28.55 13.85
N ASN A 434 -9.44 28.51 12.61
CA ASN A 434 -8.42 29.46 12.12
C ASN A 434 -9.06 30.79 11.67
N LEU A 435 -8.30 31.90 11.71
CA LEU A 435 -8.85 33.23 11.36
C LEU A 435 -9.22 33.37 9.87
N HIS A 436 -8.48 32.72 8.99
CA HIS A 436 -8.77 32.66 7.55
C HIS A 436 -9.02 31.20 7.14
N SER A 437 -8.43 30.71 6.05
CA SER A 437 -8.68 29.35 5.55
C SER A 437 -8.08 28.28 6.44
N GLY A 438 -8.74 27.13 6.52
CA GLY A 438 -8.20 25.95 7.17
C GLY A 438 -6.96 25.45 6.41
N ILE A 439 -7.14 25.11 5.13
CA ILE A 439 -6.05 24.73 4.23
C ILE A 439 -5.92 25.80 3.13
N PHE A 440 -4.75 26.40 3.00
CA PHE A 440 -4.45 27.45 2.04
C PHE A 440 -3.32 27.00 1.11
N GLY A 441 -3.70 26.22 0.10
CA GLY A 441 -2.80 25.70 -0.92
C GLY A 441 -2.47 26.74 -1.98
N LEU A 442 -1.69 27.78 -1.66
CA LEU A 442 -1.36 28.85 -2.62
C LEU A 442 -0.76 28.29 -3.91
N SER A 443 0.09 27.27 -3.78
CA SER A 443 0.71 26.55 -4.90
C SER A 443 1.20 25.16 -4.48
N GLY A 444 1.42 24.31 -5.48
CA GLY A 444 1.77 22.90 -5.30
C GLY A 444 0.54 22.01 -5.15
N ARG A 445 0.67 20.77 -5.61
CA ARG A 445 -0.42 19.78 -5.63
C ARG A 445 -0.68 19.24 -4.23
N LEU A 446 -1.95 19.23 -3.83
CA LEU A 446 -2.40 18.72 -2.53
C LEU A 446 -3.20 17.43 -2.68
N THR A 447 -3.10 16.58 -1.66
CA THR A 447 -4.03 15.46 -1.45
C THR A 447 -4.63 15.63 -0.06
N ILE A 448 -5.94 15.78 0.03
CA ILE A 448 -6.65 16.16 1.26
C ILE A 448 -7.77 15.15 1.50
N ALA A 449 -7.66 14.25 2.49
CA ALA A 449 -8.67 13.22 2.74
C ALA A 449 -8.95 13.01 4.24
N ARG A 450 -10.19 12.62 4.60
CA ARG A 450 -10.58 12.30 6.00
C ARG A 450 -10.30 13.38 7.04
N ASN A 451 -10.24 14.64 6.61
CA ASN A 451 -10.09 15.76 7.53
C ASN A 451 -11.45 16.27 7.99
N ARG A 452 -11.45 16.86 9.18
CA ARG A 452 -12.57 17.60 9.76
C ARG A 452 -12.22 19.08 9.72
N ILE A 453 -12.95 19.87 8.91
CA ILE A 453 -12.61 21.24 8.56
C ILE A 453 -13.81 22.15 8.85
N GLY A 454 -13.65 23.02 9.84
CA GLY A 454 -14.70 23.94 10.29
C GLY A 454 -15.69 23.33 11.30
N VAL A 455 -15.43 22.10 11.76
CA VAL A 455 -16.17 21.39 12.82
C VAL A 455 -15.24 20.93 13.94
N LYS A 456 -15.81 20.51 15.08
CA LYS A 456 -15.05 19.92 16.19
C LYS A 456 -14.51 18.52 15.84
N ALA A 457 -13.53 18.05 16.62
CA ALA A 457 -12.91 16.73 16.44
C ALA A 457 -13.90 15.56 16.56
N HIS A 458 -14.76 15.59 17.58
CA HIS A 458 -15.62 14.45 17.96
C HIS A 458 -17.11 14.70 17.75
N ALA A 459 -17.45 15.80 17.09
CA ALA A 459 -18.83 16.17 16.78
C ALA A 459 -18.84 17.07 15.54
N ASP A 460 -19.94 17.01 14.78
CA ASP A 460 -20.19 17.90 13.63
C ASP A 460 -20.65 19.31 14.07
N ASP A 461 -20.48 19.66 15.36
CA ASP A 461 -20.72 21.01 15.87
C ASP A 461 -19.80 22.03 15.19
N PRO A 462 -20.28 23.27 14.93
CA PRO A 462 -19.47 24.31 14.31
C PRO A 462 -18.22 24.68 15.12
N LEU A 463 -17.08 24.71 14.43
CA LEU A 463 -15.82 25.31 14.86
C LEU A 463 -15.15 25.99 13.65
N PRO A 464 -15.78 27.03 13.10
CA PRO A 464 -15.55 27.45 11.72
C PRO A 464 -14.17 28.08 11.52
N ASN A 465 -13.58 27.86 10.34
CA ASN A 465 -12.51 28.71 9.84
C ASN A 465 -13.12 30.00 9.25
N GLY A 466 -12.40 31.12 9.30
CA GLY A 466 -12.95 32.43 8.92
C GLY A 466 -13.10 32.69 7.41
N ASN A 467 -12.37 31.96 6.56
CA ASN A 467 -12.48 32.00 5.10
C ASN A 467 -12.90 30.62 4.57
N ALA A 468 -12.51 30.25 3.34
CA ALA A 468 -12.80 28.92 2.81
C ALA A 468 -12.20 27.79 3.66
N GLY A 469 -12.89 26.65 3.74
CA GLY A 469 -12.35 25.46 4.41
C GLY A 469 -11.05 24.99 3.75
N VAL A 470 -11.10 24.84 2.43
CA VAL A 470 -9.96 24.51 1.56
C VAL A 470 -9.87 25.53 0.43
N PHE A 471 -8.69 26.11 0.23
CA PHE A 471 -8.38 26.96 -0.92
C PHE A 471 -7.26 26.34 -1.77
N ILE A 472 -7.52 26.14 -3.06
CA ILE A 472 -6.55 25.68 -4.07
C ILE A 472 -6.20 26.85 -4.98
N GLY A 473 -4.96 27.35 -4.83
CA GLY A 473 -4.44 28.51 -5.54
C GLY A 473 -3.87 28.22 -6.92
N ALA A 474 -3.34 29.25 -7.57
CA ALA A 474 -2.92 29.25 -8.97
C ALA A 474 -1.86 28.20 -9.36
N GLY A 475 -1.13 27.64 -8.39
CA GLY A 475 -0.16 26.56 -8.61
C GLY A 475 -0.65 25.16 -8.22
N GLY A 476 -1.93 24.99 -7.89
CA GLY A 476 -2.52 23.78 -7.29
C GLY A 476 -3.08 22.75 -8.27
N TYR A 477 -2.62 22.74 -9.54
CA TYR A 477 -3.09 21.78 -10.56
C TYR A 477 -2.93 20.33 -10.11
N GLY A 478 -3.92 19.49 -10.42
CA GLY A 478 -3.87 18.08 -10.06
C GLY A 478 -4.26 17.77 -8.61
N SER A 479 -4.72 18.75 -7.82
CA SER A 479 -5.01 18.51 -6.40
C SER A 479 -6.25 17.63 -6.22
N ASP A 480 -6.22 16.78 -5.19
CA ASP A 480 -7.31 15.88 -4.81
C ASP A 480 -7.86 16.30 -3.45
N VAL A 481 -9.16 16.61 -3.40
CA VAL A 481 -9.91 16.91 -2.18
C VAL A 481 -10.98 15.83 -1.99
N GLY A 482 -10.73 14.90 -1.07
CA GLY A 482 -11.62 13.81 -0.69
C GLY A 482 -11.08 12.43 -1.09
N ALA A 483 -11.98 11.45 -1.21
CA ALA A 483 -11.61 10.04 -1.40
C ALA A 483 -10.80 9.82 -2.69
N SER A 484 -9.93 8.81 -2.78
CA SER A 484 -9.17 8.47 -4.01
C SER A 484 -10.04 7.76 -5.08
N LEU A 485 -9.72 7.86 -6.38
CA LEU A 485 -10.47 7.20 -7.47
C LEU A 485 -10.20 5.69 -7.59
N PHE A 486 -9.01 5.24 -7.14
CA PHE A 486 -8.46 3.92 -7.46
C PHE A 486 -8.08 3.08 -6.24
N ASN A 487 -8.19 3.64 -5.03
CA ASN A 487 -8.19 2.83 -3.84
C ASN A 487 -9.58 2.20 -3.74
N GLY A 488 -9.68 0.90 -3.99
CA GLY A 488 -10.95 0.16 -3.98
C GLY A 488 -11.73 0.40 -2.68
N SER A 489 -13.03 0.12 -2.70
CA SER A 489 -14.00 0.31 -1.61
C SER A 489 -13.71 -0.45 -0.29
N ALA A 490 -12.46 -0.88 -0.08
CA ALA A 490 -11.94 -1.50 1.14
C ALA A 490 -10.62 -0.86 1.63
N ALA A 491 -10.13 0.20 1.00
CA ALA A 491 -8.99 0.97 1.52
C ALA A 491 -9.47 1.97 2.57
N PRO A 492 -8.68 2.27 3.61
CA PRO A 492 -9.00 3.29 4.61
C PRO A 492 -9.19 4.72 4.04
N ASP A 493 -9.01 4.93 2.74
CA ASP A 493 -9.21 6.20 2.02
C ASP A 493 -10.57 6.35 1.31
N SER A 494 -11.57 5.50 1.60
CA SER A 494 -12.90 5.62 1.00
C SER A 494 -13.70 6.83 1.51
N ASP A 495 -13.36 7.36 2.69
CA ASP A 495 -14.10 8.43 3.33
C ASP A 495 -13.53 9.80 2.93
N GLY A 496 -14.39 10.72 2.50
CA GLY A 496 -13.97 12.09 2.19
C GLY A 496 -13.82 12.97 3.42
N ASN A 497 -13.61 14.26 3.20
CA ASN A 497 -13.51 15.23 4.29
C ASN A 497 -14.90 15.65 4.78
N VAL A 498 -14.97 16.06 6.04
CA VAL A 498 -16.07 16.87 6.58
C VAL A 498 -15.68 18.33 6.48
N ILE A 499 -16.41 19.12 5.70
CA ILE A 499 -16.10 20.53 5.42
C ILE A 499 -17.36 21.38 5.63
N ALA A 500 -17.48 21.99 6.80
CA ALA A 500 -18.70 22.69 7.15
C ALA A 500 -18.47 23.98 7.92
N TYR A 501 -19.48 24.87 7.85
CA TYR A 501 -19.56 26.11 8.62
C TYR A 501 -18.48 27.15 8.33
N ASN A 502 -17.63 26.96 7.33
CA ASN A 502 -16.54 27.89 7.03
C ASN A 502 -17.10 29.26 6.60
N GLY A 503 -16.35 30.32 6.90
CA GLY A 503 -16.80 31.70 6.72
C GLY A 503 -16.93 32.17 5.26
N GLU A 504 -16.47 31.36 4.31
CA GLU A 504 -16.68 31.53 2.86
C GLU A 504 -17.15 30.20 2.24
N MET A 505 -16.48 29.70 1.19
CA MET A 505 -16.82 28.44 0.53
C MET A 505 -16.34 27.22 1.33
N GLY A 506 -16.93 26.05 1.07
CA GLY A 506 -16.34 24.79 1.55
C GLY A 506 -14.98 24.54 0.89
N VAL A 507 -14.98 24.43 -0.44
CA VAL A 507 -13.80 24.27 -1.29
C VAL A 507 -13.78 25.36 -2.35
N ALA A 508 -12.71 26.15 -2.38
CA ALA A 508 -12.49 27.24 -3.33
C ALA A 508 -11.32 26.91 -4.24
N VAL A 509 -11.51 27.00 -5.56
CA VAL A 509 -10.46 26.77 -6.57
C VAL A 509 -10.24 28.06 -7.36
N ALA A 510 -9.00 28.52 -7.43
CA ALA A 510 -8.64 29.75 -8.12
C ALA A 510 -8.91 29.68 -9.63
N ALA A 511 -9.24 30.84 -10.22
CA ALA A 511 -9.46 30.98 -11.65
C ALA A 511 -8.31 30.41 -12.50
N GLY A 512 -8.66 29.60 -13.50
CA GLY A 512 -7.72 29.00 -14.44
C GLY A 512 -6.99 27.74 -13.94
N VAL A 513 -7.19 27.33 -12.68
CA VAL A 513 -6.66 26.06 -12.17
C VAL A 513 -7.53 24.91 -12.67
N ALA A 514 -6.87 23.87 -13.17
CA ALA A 514 -7.53 22.70 -13.73
C ALA A 514 -7.01 21.40 -13.10
N ASP A 515 -7.71 20.31 -13.42
CA ASP A 515 -7.47 18.96 -12.94
C ASP A 515 -7.54 18.86 -11.41
N VAL A 516 -8.52 19.54 -10.78
CA VAL A 516 -8.80 19.41 -9.34
C VAL A 516 -9.96 18.45 -9.12
N ALA A 517 -9.72 17.37 -8.38
CA ALA A 517 -10.75 16.42 -7.99
C ALA A 517 -11.37 16.83 -6.64
N ILE A 518 -12.70 16.83 -6.54
CA ILE A 518 -13.42 17.12 -5.30
C ILE A 518 -14.49 16.05 -5.13
N ARG A 519 -14.16 14.95 -4.42
CA ARG A 519 -14.97 13.73 -4.45
C ARG A 519 -15.31 13.20 -3.06
N ASN A 520 -16.54 12.72 -2.91
CA ASN A 520 -17.06 12.07 -1.71
C ASN A 520 -16.87 12.86 -0.39
N ASN A 521 -16.82 14.19 -0.45
CA ASN A 521 -16.76 15.02 0.75
C ASN A 521 -18.17 15.27 1.29
N HIS A 522 -18.26 15.44 2.61
CA HIS A 522 -19.44 15.96 3.28
C HIS A 522 -19.28 17.48 3.40
N ILE A 523 -20.03 18.24 2.60
CA ILE A 523 -19.92 19.71 2.52
C ILE A 523 -21.28 20.32 2.82
N TRP A 524 -21.37 21.17 3.85
CA TRP A 524 -22.62 21.87 4.16
C TRP A 524 -22.41 23.11 5.03
N GLY A 525 -23.40 24.00 5.04
CA GLY A 525 -23.49 25.10 6.01
C GLY A 525 -22.36 26.12 5.94
N ASN A 526 -21.55 26.10 4.88
CA ASN A 526 -20.56 27.14 4.59
C ASN A 526 -21.30 28.44 4.23
N LYS A 527 -20.68 29.59 4.44
CA LYS A 527 -21.36 30.89 4.28
C LYS A 527 -21.61 31.26 2.81
N LEU A 528 -20.77 30.76 1.92
CA LEU A 528 -20.91 30.80 0.47
C LEU A 528 -21.06 29.36 -0.05
N LEU A 529 -20.92 29.16 -1.36
CA LEU A 529 -21.06 27.86 -2.02
C LEU A 529 -20.22 26.75 -1.37
N GLY A 530 -20.75 25.53 -1.32
CA GLY A 530 -19.98 24.35 -0.95
C GLY A 530 -18.73 24.15 -1.81
N ILE A 531 -18.82 24.38 -3.13
CA ILE A 531 -17.71 24.35 -4.08
C ILE A 531 -17.82 25.57 -5.01
N ASP A 532 -16.75 26.33 -5.18
CA ASP A 532 -16.64 27.42 -6.17
C ASP A 532 -15.35 27.26 -6.98
N ILE A 533 -15.48 27.11 -8.29
CA ILE A 533 -14.37 26.88 -9.23
C ILE A 533 -14.24 28.07 -10.18
N GLY A 534 -13.32 28.95 -9.83
CA GLY A 534 -13.14 30.21 -10.54
C GLY A 534 -13.17 31.42 -9.61
N LEU A 535 -13.78 31.25 -8.42
CA LEU A 535 -14.13 32.34 -7.51
C LEU A 535 -15.07 33.35 -8.20
N ASP A 536 -15.96 32.84 -9.04
CA ASP A 536 -16.91 33.60 -9.84
C ASP A 536 -18.37 33.36 -9.42
N GLY A 537 -18.59 32.62 -8.32
CA GLY A 537 -19.91 32.22 -7.86
C GLY A 537 -20.44 31.03 -8.66
N PRO A 538 -21.77 30.82 -8.73
CA PRO A 538 -22.34 29.68 -9.43
C PRO A 538 -21.91 29.60 -10.91
N THR A 539 -21.13 28.57 -11.26
CA THR A 539 -20.58 28.41 -12.60
C THR A 539 -21.06 27.11 -13.26
N GLN A 540 -21.96 27.26 -14.24
CA GLN A 540 -22.59 26.13 -14.96
C GLN A 540 -21.56 25.21 -15.64
N SER A 541 -20.40 25.75 -16.05
CA SER A 541 -19.30 24.98 -16.64
C SER A 541 -17.94 25.62 -16.37
N SER A 542 -17.08 24.93 -15.63
CA SER A 542 -15.70 25.36 -15.33
C SER A 542 -14.71 24.26 -15.72
N GLY A 543 -13.53 24.63 -16.26
CA GLY A 543 -12.51 23.65 -16.69
C GLY A 543 -12.97 22.64 -17.78
N GLY A 544 -14.05 22.96 -18.50
CA GLY A 544 -14.69 22.07 -19.46
C GLY A 544 -15.41 20.88 -18.81
N VAL A 545 -15.92 21.06 -17.58
CA VAL A 545 -16.83 20.13 -16.89
C VAL A 545 -18.05 20.92 -16.44
N SER A 546 -19.24 20.46 -16.81
CA SER A 546 -20.50 21.12 -16.48
C SER A 546 -21.15 20.46 -15.28
N MET A 547 -21.92 21.24 -14.50
CA MET A 547 -22.78 20.69 -13.46
C MET A 547 -23.75 19.65 -14.10
N PRO A 548 -24.00 18.50 -13.44
CA PRO A 548 -25.09 17.62 -13.83
C PRO A 548 -26.46 18.33 -13.79
N ALA A 549 -27.42 17.84 -14.57
CA ALA A 549 -28.81 18.25 -14.46
C ALA A 549 -29.63 17.08 -13.88
N ILE A 550 -30.13 17.22 -12.66
CA ILE A 550 -31.01 16.20 -12.08
C ILE A 550 -32.42 16.44 -12.63
N THR A 551 -32.99 15.42 -13.28
CA THR A 551 -34.30 15.50 -13.96
C THR A 551 -35.41 14.83 -13.18
N LEU A 552 -35.07 13.91 -12.26
CA LEU A 552 -36.01 13.20 -11.42
C LEU A 552 -35.40 12.86 -10.07
N ALA A 553 -36.15 13.06 -8.99
CA ALA A 553 -35.90 12.48 -7.67
C ALA A 553 -37.25 12.16 -7.02
N HIS A 554 -37.53 10.89 -6.79
CA HIS A 554 -38.80 10.45 -6.19
C HIS A 554 -38.64 9.20 -5.34
N TYR A 555 -39.51 9.03 -4.35
CA TYR A 555 -39.57 7.81 -3.55
C TYR A 555 -40.50 6.77 -4.19
N ASP A 556 -40.00 5.56 -4.43
CA ASP A 556 -40.79 4.40 -4.80
C ASP A 556 -41.13 3.58 -3.53
N PRO A 557 -42.38 3.63 -3.03
CA PRO A 557 -42.79 2.91 -1.82
C PRO A 557 -42.87 1.39 -2.02
N VAL A 558 -42.95 0.90 -3.27
CA VAL A 558 -42.99 -0.52 -3.58
C VAL A 558 -41.58 -1.11 -3.49
N ALA A 559 -40.61 -0.46 -4.14
CA ALA A 559 -39.20 -0.85 -4.06
C ALA A 559 -38.55 -0.45 -2.72
N LYS A 560 -39.15 0.49 -1.98
CA LYS A 560 -38.60 1.15 -0.78
C LYS A 560 -37.29 1.88 -1.07
N GLN A 561 -37.22 2.49 -2.24
CA GLN A 561 -36.03 3.16 -2.74
C GLN A 561 -36.34 4.56 -3.23
N THR A 562 -35.45 5.51 -2.99
CA THR A 562 -35.45 6.79 -3.67
C THR A 562 -34.71 6.64 -5.01
N VAL A 563 -35.39 6.95 -6.10
CA VAL A 563 -34.86 6.88 -7.47
C VAL A 563 -34.49 8.28 -7.93
N ILE A 564 -33.24 8.42 -8.39
CA ILE A 564 -32.66 9.67 -8.86
C ILE A 564 -32.17 9.47 -10.29
N GLU A 565 -32.55 10.37 -11.19
CA GLU A 565 -32.14 10.36 -12.59
C GLU A 565 -31.72 11.75 -13.04
N GLY A 566 -30.83 11.81 -14.03
CA GLY A 566 -30.35 13.07 -14.57
C GLY A 566 -29.43 12.89 -15.76
N ASP A 567 -28.97 14.03 -16.29
CA ASP A 567 -28.14 14.09 -17.48
C ASP A 567 -26.84 14.88 -17.22
N ILE A 568 -25.81 14.56 -17.99
CA ILE A 568 -24.52 15.26 -18.03
C ILE A 568 -24.21 15.74 -19.44
N SER A 569 -23.41 16.81 -19.55
CA SER A 569 -22.90 17.32 -20.83
C SER A 569 -21.39 17.11 -20.98
N GLY A 570 -20.92 17.01 -22.23
CA GLY A 570 -19.47 16.94 -22.52
C GLY A 570 -18.82 15.57 -22.31
N ASN A 571 -19.60 14.48 -22.22
CA ASN A 571 -19.05 13.12 -22.14
C ASN A 571 -18.59 12.63 -23.53
N SER A 572 -17.34 12.89 -23.88
CA SER A 572 -16.70 12.41 -25.12
C SER A 572 -15.36 11.71 -24.82
N GLY A 573 -15.19 10.43 -25.18
CA GLY A 573 -13.91 9.68 -25.01
C GLY A 573 -14.07 8.17 -24.75
N SER A 574 -13.05 7.49 -24.20
CA SER A 574 -12.94 6.02 -23.95
C SER A 574 -13.83 5.43 -22.82
N THR A 575 -13.73 4.12 -22.53
CA THR A 575 -14.53 3.42 -21.49
C THR A 575 -14.34 4.02 -20.09
N PHE A 576 -15.41 4.66 -19.55
CA PHE A 576 -15.52 5.41 -18.27
C PHE A 576 -14.75 6.75 -18.19
N ASN A 577 -15.34 7.82 -18.72
CA ASN A 577 -14.73 9.18 -18.66
C ASN A 577 -15.39 10.11 -17.65
N SER A 578 -16.46 9.68 -16.99
CA SER A 578 -17.24 10.56 -16.11
C SER A 578 -17.83 9.79 -14.95
N GLU A 579 -17.81 10.44 -13.80
CA GLU A 579 -18.34 9.95 -12.54
C GLU A 579 -19.29 11.02 -12.00
N VAL A 580 -20.50 10.62 -11.60
CA VAL A 580 -21.48 11.53 -10.97
C VAL A 580 -21.60 11.17 -9.51
N GLY A 581 -21.18 12.07 -8.63
CA GLY A 581 -21.41 11.96 -7.18
C GLY A 581 -22.76 12.55 -6.83
N LEU A 582 -23.61 11.81 -6.12
CA LEU A 582 -24.94 12.25 -5.69
C LEU A 582 -24.97 12.46 -4.17
N PHE A 583 -25.69 13.50 -3.74
CA PHE A 583 -25.75 13.91 -2.35
C PHE A 583 -27.17 14.25 -1.93
N ALA A 584 -27.53 13.92 -0.68
CA ALA A 584 -28.74 14.37 -0.02
C ALA A 584 -28.44 15.51 0.96
N ASN A 585 -29.29 16.54 0.91
CA ASN A 585 -29.15 17.77 1.68
C ASN A 585 -30.45 18.06 2.43
N ASP A 586 -30.34 18.58 3.64
CA ASP A 586 -31.51 19.01 4.41
C ASP A 586 -32.15 20.28 3.82
N ALA A 587 -31.35 21.11 3.13
CA ALA A 587 -31.78 22.30 2.41
C ALA A 587 -30.82 22.62 1.25
N PRO A 588 -31.27 23.32 0.19
CA PRO A 588 -30.36 23.90 -0.80
C PRO A 588 -29.57 25.08 -0.22
N ASP A 589 -28.46 25.40 -0.86
CA ASP A 589 -27.74 26.66 -0.66
C ASP A 589 -28.66 27.86 -1.05
N PRO A 590 -28.50 29.05 -0.42
CA PRO A 590 -29.33 30.23 -0.75
C PRO A 590 -29.33 30.67 -2.22
N THR A 591 -28.34 30.27 -3.02
CA THR A 591 -28.31 30.50 -4.47
C THR A 591 -29.23 29.57 -5.27
N GLY A 592 -29.80 28.54 -4.62
CA GLY A 592 -30.61 27.50 -5.25
C GLY A 592 -29.78 26.30 -5.76
N LEU A 593 -28.45 26.37 -5.67
CA LEU A 593 -27.59 25.20 -5.80
C LEU A 593 -27.73 24.27 -4.60
N GLY A 594 -27.37 23.01 -4.76
CA GLY A 594 -27.26 22.10 -3.63
C GLY A 594 -25.90 22.18 -2.94
N GLU A 595 -25.81 21.53 -1.78
CA GLU A 595 -24.57 21.27 -1.06
C GLU A 595 -24.15 19.80 -1.27
N GLY A 596 -23.18 19.30 -0.50
CA GLY A 596 -22.78 17.89 -0.52
C GLY A 596 -22.91 17.24 0.85
N GLN A 597 -24.00 17.48 1.58
CA GLN A 597 -24.07 17.16 3.01
C GLN A 597 -23.91 15.67 3.30
N ARG A 598 -24.62 14.81 2.57
CA ARG A 598 -24.57 13.35 2.72
C ARG A 598 -24.35 12.68 1.37
N PRO A 599 -23.17 12.10 1.10
CA PRO A 599 -22.95 11.27 -0.08
C PRO A 599 -23.92 10.08 -0.11
N LEU A 600 -24.61 9.91 -1.24
CA LEU A 600 -25.54 8.80 -1.47
C LEU A 600 -24.90 7.68 -2.29
N GLY A 601 -23.89 8.03 -3.09
CA GLY A 601 -23.22 7.10 -3.97
C GLY A 601 -22.72 7.78 -5.23
N VAL A 602 -22.15 6.95 -6.09
CA VAL A 602 -21.43 7.37 -7.27
C VAL A 602 -21.88 6.55 -8.47
N VAL A 603 -22.20 7.22 -9.58
CA VAL A 603 -22.54 6.57 -10.85
C VAL A 603 -21.42 6.81 -11.86
N ARG A 604 -20.80 5.71 -12.32
CA ARG A 604 -19.81 5.76 -13.41
C ARG A 604 -20.49 5.65 -14.76
N ILE A 605 -20.27 6.65 -15.61
CA ILE A 605 -20.93 6.76 -16.90
C ILE A 605 -19.96 6.32 -18.00
N ALA A 606 -20.37 5.30 -18.76
CA ALA A 606 -19.62 4.81 -19.91
C ALA A 606 -19.61 5.87 -21.04
N SER A 607 -18.68 5.72 -21.98
CA SER A 607 -18.59 6.62 -23.13
C SER A 607 -19.86 6.61 -23.98
N ASN A 608 -20.26 7.79 -24.46
CA ASN A 608 -21.46 8.03 -25.28
C ASN A 608 -22.81 7.91 -24.56
N LEU A 609 -22.82 7.70 -23.24
CA LEU A 609 -24.01 7.88 -22.43
C LEU A 609 -23.97 9.25 -21.76
N ASN A 610 -25.10 9.95 -21.75
CA ASN A 610 -25.24 11.24 -21.07
C ASN A 610 -26.22 11.16 -19.89
N HIS A 611 -26.89 10.03 -19.71
CA HIS A 611 -27.90 9.84 -18.70
C HIS A 611 -27.36 8.98 -17.55
N PHE A 612 -27.76 9.29 -16.32
CA PHE A 612 -27.46 8.49 -15.13
C PHE A 612 -28.73 8.19 -14.34
N ARG A 613 -28.70 7.06 -13.64
CA ARG A 613 -29.73 6.64 -12.69
C ARG A 613 -29.08 6.02 -11.46
N LEU A 614 -29.54 6.41 -10.28
CA LEU A 614 -29.19 5.81 -9.00
C LEU A 614 -30.48 5.47 -8.24
N ALA A 615 -30.52 4.30 -7.62
CA ALA A 615 -31.56 3.96 -6.66
C ALA A 615 -30.90 3.76 -5.30
N VAL A 616 -31.42 4.43 -4.27
CA VAL A 616 -30.88 4.41 -2.91
C VAL A 616 -31.96 3.85 -1.98
N ASP A 617 -31.59 2.97 -1.07
CA ASP A 617 -32.53 2.43 -0.09
C ASP A 617 -33.01 3.52 0.87
N GLY A 618 -34.32 3.55 1.13
CA GLY A 618 -34.94 4.48 2.06
C GLY A 618 -35.71 5.63 1.41
N ASP A 619 -36.50 6.28 2.26
CA ASP A 619 -37.34 7.43 1.92
C ASP A 619 -36.58 8.73 2.20
N LEU A 620 -36.29 9.47 1.13
CA LEU A 620 -35.65 10.78 1.19
C LEU A 620 -36.65 11.92 0.92
N THR A 621 -37.96 11.68 0.90
CA THR A 621 -38.98 12.70 0.64
C THR A 621 -38.81 13.91 1.58
N GLY A 622 -38.84 15.12 0.99
CA GLY A 622 -38.60 16.39 1.69
C GLY A 622 -37.13 16.78 1.86
N GLN A 623 -36.18 15.92 1.44
CA GLN A 623 -34.77 16.28 1.29
C GLN A 623 -34.48 16.76 -0.14
N PHE A 624 -33.32 17.39 -0.32
CA PHE A 624 -32.87 17.93 -1.60
C PHE A 624 -31.68 17.15 -2.15
N ILE A 625 -31.79 16.71 -3.40
CA ILE A 625 -30.72 16.01 -4.10
C ILE A 625 -29.91 16.99 -4.93
N SER A 626 -28.59 16.87 -4.81
CA SER A 626 -27.61 17.56 -5.63
C SER A 626 -26.61 16.56 -6.18
N ALA A 627 -25.83 16.99 -7.16
CA ALA A 627 -24.82 16.16 -7.79
C ALA A 627 -23.63 16.97 -8.29
N THR A 628 -22.46 16.34 -8.34
CA THR A 628 -21.26 16.82 -9.04
C THR A 628 -20.90 15.89 -10.18
N MET A 629 -20.24 16.41 -11.22
CA MET A 629 -19.63 15.62 -12.28
C MET A 629 -18.11 15.67 -12.13
N THR A 630 -17.46 14.52 -12.05
CA THR A 630 -16.01 14.38 -12.16
C THR A 630 -15.66 13.78 -13.51
N ARG A 631 -14.94 14.53 -14.33
CA ARG A 631 -14.34 14.03 -15.57
C ARG A 631 -13.08 13.22 -15.23
N ILE A 632 -12.90 12.07 -15.87
CA ILE A 632 -11.74 11.19 -15.74
C ILE A 632 -11.11 11.05 -17.13
N ARG A 633 -9.87 11.54 -17.34
CA ARG A 633 -9.15 11.44 -18.62
C ARG A 633 -7.95 10.52 -18.50
N TYR A 634 -7.95 9.40 -19.21
CA TYR A 634 -6.79 8.51 -19.31
C TYR A 634 -5.68 9.16 -20.16
N VAL A 635 -4.46 9.25 -19.62
CA VAL A 635 -3.28 9.78 -20.31
C VAL A 635 -2.32 8.70 -20.83
N GLY A 636 -2.54 7.43 -20.48
CA GLY A 636 -1.83 6.27 -21.05
C GLY A 636 -0.32 6.21 -20.77
N PHE A 637 0.40 5.41 -21.58
CA PHE A 637 1.85 5.21 -21.46
C PHE A 637 2.68 6.42 -21.89
N ALA A 638 2.06 7.42 -22.54
CA ALA A 638 2.65 8.74 -22.79
C ALA A 638 2.48 9.63 -21.56
N LYS A 639 2.82 9.09 -20.37
CA LYS A 639 2.77 9.85 -19.14
C LYS A 639 3.97 10.82 -19.10
N PRO A 640 3.75 12.11 -18.79
CA PRO A 640 4.83 13.00 -18.42
C PRO A 640 5.54 12.51 -17.15
N GLU A 641 6.82 12.87 -17.00
CA GLU A 641 7.60 12.57 -15.79
C GLU A 641 6.91 13.21 -14.57
N GLY A 642 6.67 12.44 -13.50
CA GLY A 642 6.02 12.94 -12.26
C GLY A 642 4.51 12.68 -12.10
N ILE A 643 3.85 11.98 -13.05
CA ILE A 643 2.52 11.42 -12.82
C ILE A 643 2.62 9.93 -12.43
N ASP A 644 2.20 9.59 -11.21
CA ASP A 644 2.08 8.20 -10.74
C ASP A 644 0.76 7.54 -11.19
N GLN A 645 -0.23 8.33 -11.60
CA GLN A 645 -1.53 7.84 -12.05
C GLN A 645 -1.74 8.03 -13.55
N LEU A 646 -2.43 7.08 -14.19
CA LEU A 646 -2.72 7.12 -15.62
C LEU A 646 -3.88 8.08 -15.98
N PHE A 647 -4.32 8.96 -15.06
CA PHE A 647 -5.56 9.73 -15.20
C PHE A 647 -5.45 11.19 -14.72
N LEU A 648 -6.14 12.11 -15.41
CA LEU A 648 -6.37 13.51 -15.00
C LEU A 648 -7.84 13.70 -14.66
N THR A 649 -8.14 14.35 -13.53
CA THR A 649 -9.53 14.46 -13.06
C THR A 649 -9.93 15.86 -12.64
N GLN A 650 -11.14 16.27 -13.03
CA GLN A 650 -11.69 17.60 -12.74
C GLN A 650 -13.13 17.45 -12.29
N THR A 651 -13.49 18.05 -11.15
CA THR A 651 -14.87 18.05 -10.66
C THR A 651 -15.56 19.38 -10.98
N SER A 652 -16.87 19.35 -11.23
CA SER A 652 -17.73 20.52 -11.30
C SER A 652 -18.09 21.04 -9.90
N GLU A 653 -18.69 22.22 -9.84
CA GLU A 653 -19.48 22.64 -8.69
C GLU A 653 -20.75 21.77 -8.53
N PHE A 654 -21.48 21.98 -7.43
CA PHE A 654 -22.77 21.31 -7.20
C PHE A 654 -23.84 21.79 -8.18
N SER A 655 -24.63 20.86 -8.68
CA SER A 655 -25.82 21.16 -9.47
C SER A 655 -26.94 21.82 -8.66
N PRO A 656 -27.91 22.47 -9.34
CA PRO A 656 -29.17 22.88 -8.72
C PRO A 656 -29.82 21.73 -7.97
N ALA A 657 -30.27 22.00 -6.74
CA ALA A 657 -30.87 20.97 -5.92
C ALA A 657 -32.34 20.73 -6.32
N ILE A 658 -32.79 19.48 -6.31
CA ILE A 658 -34.21 19.15 -6.49
C ILE A 658 -34.76 18.42 -5.28
N GLU A 659 -35.96 18.78 -4.84
CA GLU A 659 -36.64 18.12 -3.74
C GLU A 659 -37.14 16.73 -4.16
N VAL A 660 -36.91 15.72 -3.31
CA VAL A 660 -37.46 14.37 -3.50
C VAL A 660 -38.96 14.39 -3.23
N ARG A 661 -39.75 13.90 -4.19
CA ARG A 661 -41.22 13.87 -4.12
C ARG A 661 -41.83 12.49 -4.03
#